data_AF-A0A1I1ZFK9-F1
#
_entry.id   AF-A0A1I1ZFK9-F1
#
_cell.length_a   1.000
_cell.length_b   1.000
_cell.length_c   1.000
_cell.angle_alpha   90.00
_cell.angle_beta   90.00
_cell.angle_gamma   90.00
#
_symmetry.space_group_name_H-M   'P 1'
#
loop_
_entity.id
_entity.type
_entity.pdbx_description
1 polymer ?
#
loop_
_entity_poly.entity_id
_entity_poly.type
_entity_poly.pdbx_seq_one_letter_code
_entity_poly.pdbx_strand_id
1 'polypeptide(L)'
;MKDLSRAREIAIALSRNPGGAGAHARAAALTGELASLFNHPAGSAGPKAAGYEAKGDLDARVAVLVLPAATVRRLLPAGLELAPQPVVPAEYHPVYLFFSHEIFRAWFGTMDYEELLIGVPWVQIKDPKAAYPGPFVYMPRLYLNEAVPMELGVHMYGWEKQMGTINVVGDGSPTVQFTVTPKGAGAPAVTGEFTELPGVGPQSSADVRNFLIVRQLFEQPTISQALHIVDPNAFNSPIPGPFLAANNILEADQPGATIQPLAATITIHGGLTPPGIPPGTYRVPSLVDAELGAFRIRCPQAISLPGSCAHADYPRPPATRKLKVAVLGGGPSACATALYLARQTDRYEVSLYTTGYRLGGKCQSWRNPAKAWRVEEHGLHAFLGFYHNAFTAVQDAYHDGFATPEIGEALYQHAFYPEKYNGLMVRHNGEWSYCPLPSLSAAAPMPSSTASATGGHALLMAVEALARRVLDHFKAMADAHPGLADGMDAHASVLQRLRSAIVGLVVDAAEDVYKTGFGGIDGCFAGEVEKVRDSLAARVQADTSLSTYLWFLWTGADTMLTIFFGLLKNPVSSLSELDGWDFRAWLKANGLHEPAGESWEVIDQVYETLFSHQNADPSKDACKLLDTDVRPANLAAGVATRWFLLESLGYRGAPAYRFEYSCAQTMMTPYYLALKRLGAQVNFFHTVTGLELAGAGEHRRLVGVQLQRQAEVKGGPGNYQPLVVPDLANNPPELHDWPLDPDWSQLVDGDWYRDHHIDFFDSWRAGENTKAQPVRLEHGQDFDLCVLGVPLGALPLIESPLTQPSRPDADPVWKRMIDGIALTQTMSFQLWLKPNAGALIAGAQRGLLTCFAQPEPSYGDFTPLVAHEEWQPPGPHLLSYFTGASVAGKPPLPSDCGPDYPQRIQAQWVAKVTQWLGENYAKFYDGGAAPRTFAGFLDDLVVEGESITGPARLEWQHLIADVEPSNLYVLSQPGSTALRLGQAESGVKGLLLCGDWTRTDLNCGCVEAATTSGMLAARAISNEPRAVWRPGF
;
A
#
# COMPACT_ATOMS: atom_id res chain seq x y z
N MET A 1 24.17 9.25 48.80
CA MET A 1 25.51 9.67 48.31
C MET A 1 26.39 8.52 47.80
N LYS A 2 26.33 7.29 48.32
CA LYS A 2 27.12 6.13 47.81
C LYS A 2 26.57 5.45 46.53
N ASP A 3 25.31 5.72 46.13
CA ASP A 3 24.69 5.08 44.95
C ASP A 3 24.76 5.93 43.66
N LEU A 4 24.78 7.26 43.76
CA LEU A 4 24.99 8.17 42.62
C LEU A 4 26.38 7.99 41.97
N SER A 5 27.39 7.60 42.75
CA SER A 5 28.72 7.27 42.24
C SER A 5 28.70 6.01 41.37
N ARG A 6 27.86 5.02 41.68
CA ARG A 6 27.79 3.75 40.94
C ARG A 6 27.07 3.90 39.60
N ALA A 7 25.99 4.70 39.54
CA ALA A 7 25.35 5.07 38.28
C ALA A 7 26.31 5.86 37.37
N ARG A 8 27.07 6.78 37.96
CA ARG A 8 28.14 7.52 37.27
C ARG A 8 29.28 6.60 36.81
N GLU A 9 29.63 5.58 37.59
CA GLU A 9 30.61 4.55 37.21
C GLU A 9 30.11 3.66 36.06
N ILE A 10 28.83 3.31 36.00
CA ILE A 10 28.23 2.57 34.87
C ILE A 10 28.23 3.44 33.61
N ALA A 11 27.81 4.70 33.70
CA ALA A 11 27.88 5.64 32.57
C ALA A 11 29.33 5.84 32.07
N ILE A 12 30.29 5.97 32.99
CA ILE A 12 31.73 6.05 32.69
C ILE A 12 32.29 4.72 32.15
N ALA A 13 31.76 3.57 32.58
CA ALA A 13 32.18 2.27 32.08
C ALA A 13 31.68 2.02 30.65
N LEU A 14 30.42 2.37 30.36
CA LEU A 14 29.86 2.38 29.01
C LEU A 14 30.59 3.39 28.10
N SER A 15 31.20 4.44 28.66
CA SER A 15 32.01 5.41 27.93
C SER A 15 33.50 5.03 27.78
N ARG A 16 33.97 3.92 28.37
CA ARG A 16 35.39 3.50 28.35
C ARG A 16 35.67 2.48 27.24
N ASN A 17 36.86 2.64 26.64
CA ASN A 17 37.28 2.09 25.34
C ASN A 17 37.85 0.65 25.43
N PRO A 18 37.22 -0.38 24.82
CA PRO A 18 37.87 -1.65 24.56
C PRO A 18 38.37 -1.66 23.10
N GLY A 19 39.66 -1.39 22.90
CA GLY A 19 40.49 -1.75 21.73
C GLY A 19 39.96 -1.60 20.28
N GLY A 20 40.58 -0.70 19.51
CA GLY A 20 40.88 -0.91 18.07
C GLY A 20 39.79 -0.70 17.00
N ALA A 21 38.49 -0.74 17.33
CA ALA A 21 37.40 -0.62 16.33
C ALA A 21 36.88 0.82 16.12
N GLY A 22 36.33 1.11 14.93
CA GLY A 22 35.71 2.40 14.57
C GLY A 22 34.44 2.72 15.39
N ALA A 23 34.03 4.00 15.45
CA ALA A 23 32.92 4.48 16.29
C ALA A 23 31.58 3.77 16.04
N HIS A 24 31.22 3.49 14.79
CA HIS A 24 29.99 2.78 14.43
C HIS A 24 29.96 1.33 14.93
N ALA A 25 31.05 0.57 14.74
CA ALA A 25 31.14 -0.82 15.22
C ALA A 25 31.03 -0.90 16.75
N ARG A 26 31.59 0.08 17.46
CA ARG A 26 31.47 0.19 18.93
C ARG A 26 30.03 0.47 19.37
N ALA A 27 29.35 1.41 18.72
CA ALA A 27 27.95 1.72 19.04
C ALA A 27 27.03 0.51 18.78
N ALA A 28 27.29 -0.28 17.73
CA ALA A 28 26.56 -1.51 17.46
C ALA A 28 26.81 -2.59 18.53
N ALA A 29 28.06 -2.80 18.94
CA ALA A 29 28.42 -3.72 20.02
C ALA A 29 27.79 -3.29 21.36
N LEU A 30 27.84 -2.00 21.69
CA LEU A 30 27.20 -1.42 22.88
C LEU A 30 25.69 -1.59 22.84
N THR A 31 25.06 -1.41 21.68
CA THR A 31 23.62 -1.66 21.50
C THR A 31 23.30 -3.14 21.74
N GLY A 32 24.14 -4.06 21.25
CA GLY A 32 24.00 -5.50 21.50
C GLY A 32 24.22 -5.88 22.97
N GLU A 33 25.20 -5.25 23.64
CA GLU A 33 25.46 -5.45 25.07
C GLU A 33 24.33 -4.89 25.93
N LEU A 34 23.90 -3.65 25.70
CA LEU A 34 22.73 -3.04 26.37
C LEU A 34 21.49 -3.92 26.14
N ALA A 35 21.22 -4.35 24.90
CA ALA A 35 20.12 -5.26 24.61
C ALA A 35 20.23 -6.60 25.36
N SER A 36 21.44 -7.17 25.51
CA SER A 36 21.66 -8.43 26.23
C SER A 36 21.62 -8.29 27.75
N LEU A 37 22.13 -7.18 28.31
CA LEU A 37 22.09 -6.82 29.72
C LEU A 37 20.65 -6.63 30.20
N PHE A 38 19.76 -6.20 29.31
CA PHE A 38 18.39 -5.80 29.64
C PHE A 38 17.29 -6.75 29.11
N ASN A 39 17.66 -7.84 28.42
CA ASN A 39 16.70 -8.88 28.01
C ASN A 39 16.37 -9.83 29.18
N HIS A 40 15.30 -9.54 29.91
CA HIS A 40 14.66 -10.52 30.82
C HIS A 40 14.17 -11.75 30.01
N PRO A 41 14.24 -13.00 30.52
CA PRO A 41 13.99 -14.18 29.72
C PRO A 41 12.55 -14.22 29.20
N ALA A 42 12.41 -14.51 27.91
CA ALA A 42 11.16 -14.78 27.23
C ALA A 42 10.39 -15.89 27.97
N GLY A 43 9.18 -15.59 28.48
CA GLY A 43 8.33 -16.64 29.05
C GLY A 43 7.23 -16.27 30.05
N SER A 44 6.91 -15.01 30.33
CA SER A 44 5.71 -14.68 31.14
C SER A 44 4.85 -13.59 30.52
N ALA A 45 3.77 -14.02 29.88
CA ALA A 45 2.74 -13.20 29.28
C ALA A 45 1.92 -12.44 30.33
N GLY A 46 1.69 -11.16 30.07
CA GLY A 46 0.73 -10.29 30.77
C GLY A 46 1.06 -8.79 30.59
N PRO A 47 0.10 -7.89 30.31
CA PRO A 47 0.32 -6.43 30.14
C PRO A 47 0.83 -5.67 31.38
N LYS A 48 1.35 -6.37 32.40
CA LYS A 48 1.78 -5.81 33.69
C LYS A 48 3.25 -6.09 34.02
N ALA A 49 4.03 -6.68 33.12
CA ALA A 49 5.40 -7.13 33.40
C ALA A 49 6.49 -6.54 32.47
N ALA A 50 6.26 -5.37 31.86
CA ALA A 50 7.38 -4.54 31.41
C ALA A 50 7.96 -3.84 32.65
N GLY A 51 9.16 -4.22 33.09
CA GLY A 51 9.82 -3.59 34.23
C GLY A 51 10.16 -2.13 33.94
N TYR A 52 9.28 -1.19 34.32
CA TYR A 52 9.60 0.24 34.34
C TYR A 52 10.60 0.52 35.47
N GLU A 53 11.75 1.10 35.16
CA GLU A 53 12.84 1.30 36.13
C GLU A 53 12.79 2.67 36.84
N ALA A 54 12.08 3.63 36.26
CA ALA A 54 11.85 4.93 36.86
C ALA A 54 10.36 5.30 36.71
N LYS A 55 9.74 5.60 37.85
CA LYS A 55 8.38 6.14 37.93
C LYS A 55 8.41 7.47 38.62
N GLY A 56 7.64 8.42 38.13
CA GLY A 56 7.70 9.78 38.60
C GLY A 56 6.36 10.48 38.53
N ASP A 57 6.36 11.71 39.04
CA ASP A 57 5.28 12.66 38.86
C ASP A 57 5.77 13.74 37.89
N LEU A 58 4.88 14.18 37.02
CA LEU A 58 5.12 15.19 36.01
C LEU A 58 4.20 16.39 36.22
N ASP A 59 4.75 17.59 36.15
CA ASP A 59 4.00 18.84 36.01
C ASP A 59 4.58 19.64 34.85
N ALA A 60 3.88 19.64 33.72
CA ALA A 60 4.40 20.24 32.49
C ALA A 60 3.44 21.22 31.85
N ARG A 61 3.99 22.31 31.33
CA ARG A 61 3.31 23.25 30.43
C ARG A 61 3.82 23.01 29.02
N VAL A 62 2.90 22.73 28.13
CA VAL A 62 3.18 22.28 26.77
C VAL A 62 2.66 23.32 25.80
N ALA A 63 3.46 23.62 24.77
CA ALA A 63 3.06 24.44 23.65
C ALA A 63 3.34 23.67 22.34
N VAL A 64 2.30 23.42 21.56
CA VAL A 64 2.41 22.75 20.26
C VAL A 64 2.51 23.80 19.15
N LEU A 65 3.64 23.82 18.45
CA LEU A 65 3.86 24.63 17.26
C LEU A 65 3.55 23.82 16.01
N VAL A 66 2.89 24.42 15.03
CA VAL A 66 2.72 23.84 13.70
C VAL A 66 3.69 24.57 12.77
N LEU A 67 4.64 23.83 12.20
CA LEU A 67 5.72 24.40 11.40
C LEU A 67 5.73 23.75 10.02
N PRO A 68 6.26 24.42 8.98
CA PRO A 68 6.45 23.78 7.67
C PRO A 68 7.25 22.48 7.81
N ALA A 69 6.78 21.39 7.23
CA ALA A 69 7.41 20.07 7.33
C ALA A 69 8.86 20.09 6.81
N ALA A 70 9.14 20.87 5.76
CA ALA A 70 10.51 21.08 5.25
C ALA A 70 11.44 21.76 6.28
N THR A 71 10.88 22.54 7.20
CA THR A 71 11.60 23.13 8.33
C THR A 71 11.88 22.10 9.41
N VAL A 72 10.87 21.31 9.78
CA VAL A 72 10.99 20.26 10.81
C VAL A 72 11.95 19.15 10.38
N ARG A 73 11.98 18.77 9.09
CA ARG A 73 12.94 17.78 8.55
C ARG A 73 14.41 18.12 8.85
N ARG A 74 14.76 19.40 9.01
CA ARG A 74 16.13 19.82 9.34
C ARG A 74 16.52 19.51 10.79
N LEU A 75 15.54 19.21 11.66
CA LEU A 75 15.79 18.77 13.03
C LEU A 75 16.17 17.28 13.08
N LEU A 76 15.87 16.49 12.04
CA LEU A 76 16.08 15.06 12.06
C LEU A 76 17.52 14.71 11.62
N PRO A 77 18.19 13.78 12.32
CA PRO A 77 19.50 13.32 11.92
C PRO A 77 19.41 12.31 10.76
N ALA A 78 20.56 11.97 10.17
CA ALA A 78 20.62 10.96 9.12
C ALA A 78 19.98 9.63 9.56
N GLY A 79 19.14 9.06 8.70
CA GLY A 79 18.43 7.79 8.96
C GLY A 79 17.00 7.92 9.49
N LEU A 80 16.57 9.13 9.90
CA LEU A 80 15.19 9.40 10.30
C LEU A 80 14.48 10.31 9.28
N GLU A 81 13.16 10.16 9.17
CA GLU A 81 12.30 11.04 8.38
C GLU A 81 10.95 11.26 9.07
N LEU A 82 10.17 12.23 8.59
CA LEU A 82 8.81 12.44 9.11
C LEU A 82 7.89 11.34 8.58
N ALA A 83 7.17 10.70 9.51
CA ALA A 83 6.13 9.74 9.21
C ALA A 83 4.82 10.45 8.79
N PRO A 84 3.95 9.79 8.01
CA PRO A 84 2.60 10.25 7.76
C PRO A 84 1.82 10.49 9.07
N GLN A 85 1.03 11.57 9.12
CA GLN A 85 0.21 11.90 10.29
C GLN A 85 -1.11 12.57 9.89
N PRO A 86 -2.20 12.43 10.68
CA PRO A 86 -3.53 12.92 10.32
C PRO A 86 -3.92 14.28 10.95
N VAL A 87 -3.08 14.86 11.82
CA VAL A 87 -3.43 15.98 12.71
C VAL A 87 -3.17 17.37 12.12
N VAL A 88 -2.37 17.50 11.06
CA VAL A 88 -2.17 18.74 10.27
C VAL A 88 -1.94 18.39 8.78
N PRO A 89 -2.13 19.33 7.83
CA PRO A 89 -1.82 19.10 6.41
C PRO A 89 -0.36 18.68 6.18
N ALA A 90 -0.09 17.87 5.15
CA ALA A 90 1.22 17.23 4.90
C ALA A 90 2.40 18.19 4.70
N GLU A 91 2.13 19.44 4.32
CA GLU A 91 3.12 20.50 4.18
C GLU A 91 3.60 21.04 5.53
N TYR A 92 2.93 20.65 6.61
CA TYR A 92 3.19 21.07 7.98
C TYR A 92 3.41 19.87 8.90
N HIS A 93 4.00 20.13 10.07
CA HIS A 93 4.26 19.11 11.06
C HIS A 93 4.20 19.72 12.48
N PRO A 94 3.60 19.03 13.47
CA PRO A 94 3.58 19.52 14.83
C PRO A 94 4.93 19.29 15.52
N VAL A 95 5.38 20.27 16.30
CA VAL A 95 6.55 20.19 17.19
C VAL A 95 6.13 20.74 18.53
N TYR A 96 6.35 20.01 19.62
CA TYR A 96 5.96 20.46 20.94
C TYR A 96 7.17 20.89 21.77
N LEU A 97 7.01 22.00 22.51
CA LEU A 97 7.91 22.42 23.56
C LEU A 97 7.27 22.06 24.90
N PHE A 98 8.00 21.31 25.69
CA PHE A 98 7.55 20.70 26.93
C PHE A 98 8.37 21.29 28.08
N PHE A 99 7.79 22.22 28.83
CA PHE A 99 8.41 22.88 29.98
C PHE A 99 7.94 22.15 31.24
N SER A 100 8.76 21.27 31.79
CA SER A 100 8.39 20.37 32.87
C SER A 100 9.19 20.57 34.15
N HIS A 101 8.48 20.42 35.27
CA HIS A 101 9.08 20.05 36.54
C HIS A 101 8.86 18.54 36.74
N GLU A 102 9.95 17.80 36.92
CA GLU A 102 9.95 16.34 36.93
C GLU A 102 10.49 15.79 38.25
N ILE A 103 9.74 14.85 38.83
CA ILE A 103 10.15 14.11 40.02
C ILE A 103 10.20 12.63 39.67
N PHE A 104 11.39 12.08 39.38
CA PHE A 104 11.58 10.66 39.09
C PHE A 104 12.12 9.89 40.29
N ARG A 105 11.44 8.80 40.65
CA ARG A 105 11.87 7.85 41.68
C ARG A 105 12.48 6.64 40.97
N ALA A 106 13.80 6.62 40.88
CA ALA A 106 14.55 5.51 40.30
C ALA A 106 15.14 4.62 41.40
N TRP A 107 15.62 3.43 41.02
CA TRP A 107 16.21 2.45 41.93
C TRP A 107 17.46 2.93 42.70
N PHE A 108 18.07 4.04 42.30
CA PHE A 108 19.24 4.67 42.94
C PHE A 108 18.94 6.01 43.64
N GLY A 109 17.69 6.46 43.65
CA GLY A 109 17.26 7.67 44.35
C GLY A 109 16.23 8.51 43.58
N THR A 110 15.76 9.58 44.24
CA THR A 110 14.85 10.56 43.65
C THR A 110 15.64 11.65 42.93
N MET A 111 15.23 11.96 41.70
CA MET A 111 15.70 13.09 40.90
C MET A 111 14.56 14.11 40.81
N ASP A 112 14.86 15.37 41.06
CA ASP A 112 13.92 16.49 41.09
C ASP A 112 14.56 17.63 40.29
N TYR A 113 14.01 17.94 39.11
CA TYR A 113 14.64 18.85 38.16
C TYR A 113 13.64 19.53 37.22
N GLU A 114 14.07 20.65 36.66
CA GLU A 114 13.37 21.34 35.58
C GLU A 114 13.94 20.88 34.24
N GLU A 115 13.09 20.70 33.24
CA GLU A 115 13.47 20.34 31.88
C GLU A 115 12.67 21.15 30.83
N LEU A 116 13.36 21.54 29.76
CA LEU A 116 12.76 21.89 28.49
C LEU A 116 13.06 20.78 27.51
N LEU A 117 12.04 20.11 27.00
CA LEU A 117 12.14 19.11 25.95
C LEU A 117 11.51 19.65 24.66
N ILE A 118 12.22 19.47 23.54
CA ILE A 118 11.67 19.67 22.19
C ILE A 118 11.35 18.29 21.62
N GLY A 119 10.09 18.07 21.28
CA GLY A 119 9.61 16.80 20.76
C GLY A 119 9.11 16.93 19.32
N VAL A 120 9.61 16.06 18.45
CA VAL A 120 9.14 15.87 17.07
C VAL A 120 8.43 14.51 17.03
N PRO A 121 7.10 14.47 17.16
CA PRO A 121 6.31 13.24 17.04
C PRO A 121 6.22 12.80 15.57
N TRP A 122 5.70 11.59 15.33
CA TRP A 122 5.57 11.00 13.98
C TRP A 122 6.88 11.07 13.20
N VAL A 123 7.93 10.53 13.80
CA VAL A 123 9.21 10.26 13.13
C VAL A 123 9.31 8.78 12.85
N GLN A 124 9.79 8.41 11.68
CA GLN A 124 10.06 7.02 11.33
C GLN A 124 11.50 6.84 10.89
N ILE A 125 11.98 5.61 11.02
CA ILE A 125 13.21 5.15 10.41
C ILE A 125 13.02 5.20 8.90
N LYS A 126 13.93 5.90 8.22
CA LYS A 126 13.91 6.09 6.77
C LYS A 126 14.17 4.79 6.01
N ASP A 127 14.82 3.83 6.63
CA ASP A 127 14.99 2.50 6.06
C ASP A 127 13.62 1.85 5.85
N PRO A 128 13.20 1.61 4.58
CA PRO A 128 11.89 1.03 4.27
C PRO A 128 11.70 -0.39 4.84
N LYS A 129 12.76 -1.01 5.37
CA LYS A 129 12.77 -2.39 5.88
C LYS A 129 12.97 -2.50 7.38
N ALA A 130 12.95 -1.38 8.09
CA ALA A 130 12.81 -1.42 9.53
C ALA A 130 11.56 -2.26 9.88
N ALA A 131 11.73 -3.35 10.64
CA ALA A 131 10.65 -4.27 11.02
C ALA A 131 9.49 -3.54 11.74
N TYR A 132 9.83 -2.45 12.42
CA TYR A 132 8.91 -1.43 12.86
C TYR A 132 9.55 -0.07 12.54
N PRO A 133 9.14 0.61 11.44
CA PRO A 133 9.73 1.89 11.07
C PRO A 133 9.31 3.01 12.01
N GLY A 134 8.25 2.84 12.79
CA GLY A 134 7.66 3.87 13.63
C GLY A 134 6.15 3.91 13.45
N PRO A 135 5.49 4.98 13.92
CA PRO A 135 6.06 6.25 14.35
C PRO A 135 6.69 6.24 15.75
N PHE A 136 7.59 7.20 15.95
CA PHE A 136 8.32 7.51 17.18
C PHE A 136 8.28 9.02 17.49
N VAL A 137 8.56 9.39 18.73
CA VAL A 137 8.97 10.75 19.11
C VAL A 137 10.49 10.86 19.04
N TYR A 138 11.00 11.74 18.19
CA TYR A 138 12.41 12.14 18.24
C TYR A 138 12.57 13.43 19.05
N MET A 139 13.59 13.48 19.91
CA MET A 139 13.86 14.62 20.79
C MET A 139 15.18 15.28 20.39
N PRO A 140 15.17 16.27 19.48
CA PRO A 140 16.39 16.92 18.98
C PRO A 140 17.12 17.74 20.04
N ARG A 141 16.49 18.08 21.17
CA ARG A 141 17.16 18.78 22.27
C ARG A 141 16.36 18.68 23.55
N LEU A 142 17.08 18.48 24.65
CA LEU A 142 16.58 18.69 26.00
C LEU A 142 17.56 19.58 26.78
N TYR A 143 17.05 20.58 27.50
CA TYR A 143 17.81 21.36 28.47
C TYR A 143 17.30 21.08 29.87
N LEU A 144 18.19 20.86 30.83
CA LEU A 144 17.82 20.65 32.22
C LEU A 144 18.83 21.25 33.19
N ASN A 145 18.39 21.48 34.43
CA ASN A 145 19.18 22.16 35.46
C ASN A 145 19.96 21.20 36.39
N GLU A 146 19.82 19.88 36.22
CA GLU A 146 20.49 18.86 37.05
C GLU A 146 21.39 17.91 36.25
N ALA A 147 22.57 17.62 36.81
CA ALA A 147 23.62 16.89 36.09
C ALA A 147 23.37 15.38 35.99
N VAL A 148 22.81 14.76 37.04
CA VAL A 148 22.58 13.31 37.08
C VAL A 148 21.60 12.83 36.00
N PRO A 149 20.37 13.38 35.89
CA PRO A 149 19.44 13.02 34.82
C PRO A 149 19.99 13.34 33.42
N MET A 150 20.86 14.34 33.30
CA MET A 150 21.53 14.68 32.04
C MET A 150 22.47 13.55 31.60
N GLU A 151 23.41 13.17 32.47
CA GLU A 151 24.39 12.11 32.20
C GLU A 151 23.70 10.77 31.89
N LEU A 152 22.64 10.42 32.63
CA LEU A 152 21.87 9.21 32.37
C LEU A 152 21.15 9.26 31.02
N GLY A 153 20.49 10.37 30.69
CA GLY A 153 19.84 10.55 29.39
C GLY A 153 20.81 10.42 28.22
N VAL A 154 22.01 11.00 28.34
CA VAL A 154 23.04 10.93 27.29
C VAL A 154 23.61 9.52 27.17
N HIS A 155 24.11 8.95 28.27
CA HIS A 155 24.94 7.75 28.23
C HIS A 155 24.18 6.42 28.31
N MET A 156 22.92 6.44 28.77
CA MET A 156 22.07 5.25 28.78
C MET A 156 21.11 5.24 27.59
N TYR A 157 20.47 6.37 27.30
CA TYR A 157 19.43 6.46 26.28
C TYR A 157 19.91 7.06 24.95
N GLY A 158 21.08 7.71 24.88
CA GLY A 158 21.49 8.43 23.67
C GLY A 158 20.65 9.68 23.37
N TRP A 159 19.95 10.23 24.37
CA TRP A 159 19.17 11.46 24.22
C TRP A 159 20.07 12.70 24.21
N GLU A 160 19.61 13.74 23.51
CA GLU A 160 20.35 14.98 23.32
C GLU A 160 20.15 15.96 24.49
N LYS A 161 20.52 15.52 25.71
CA LYS A 161 20.41 16.33 26.94
C LYS A 161 21.61 17.27 27.11
N GLN A 162 21.36 18.52 27.47
CA GLN A 162 22.37 19.53 27.79
C GLN A 162 22.04 20.29 29.07
N MET A 163 23.08 20.68 29.81
CA MET A 163 22.88 21.56 30.96
C MET A 163 22.40 22.95 30.51
N GLY A 164 21.46 23.51 31.26
CA GLY A 164 21.02 24.89 31.15
C GLY A 164 20.54 25.45 32.49
N THR A 165 20.42 26.76 32.61
CA THR A 165 19.64 27.37 33.68
C THR A 165 18.20 27.49 33.22
N ILE A 166 17.26 27.07 34.07
CA ILE A 166 15.82 27.19 33.85
C ILE A 166 15.27 28.01 35.01
N ASN A 167 14.88 29.25 34.73
CA ASN A 167 14.27 30.13 35.71
C ASN A 167 12.76 30.14 35.49
N VAL A 168 12.00 29.79 36.53
CA VAL A 168 10.54 29.83 36.55
C VAL A 168 10.08 31.00 37.41
N VAL A 169 9.32 31.91 36.83
CA VAL A 169 8.81 33.11 37.51
C VAL A 169 7.29 33.07 37.52
N GLY A 170 6.69 33.44 38.65
CA GLY A 170 5.24 33.45 38.82
C GLY A 170 4.63 32.07 39.05
N ASP A 171 5.40 31.10 39.55
CA ASP A 171 4.84 29.79 39.92
C ASP A 171 3.73 29.94 40.98
N GLY A 172 2.61 29.26 40.76
CA GLY A 172 1.36 29.47 41.52
C GLY A 172 0.56 30.73 41.17
N SER A 173 0.99 31.54 40.19
CA SER A 173 0.23 32.68 39.65
C SER A 173 -0.51 32.30 38.35
N PRO A 174 -1.57 33.05 37.95
CA PRO A 174 -2.27 32.84 36.69
C PRO A 174 -1.38 32.96 35.44
N THR A 175 -0.24 33.65 35.54
CA THR A 175 0.77 33.71 34.47
C THR A 175 2.10 33.16 35.00
N VAL A 176 2.68 32.20 34.28
CA VAL A 176 3.97 31.58 34.60
C VAL A 176 4.93 31.75 33.43
N GLN A 177 6.16 32.17 33.71
CA GLN A 177 7.18 32.38 32.71
C GLN A 177 8.40 31.47 32.95
N PHE A 178 8.81 30.76 31.90
CA PHE A 178 10.04 29.97 31.84
C PHE A 178 11.09 30.71 31.03
N THR A 179 12.31 30.80 31.54
CA THR A 179 13.48 31.29 30.79
C THR A 179 14.57 30.23 30.81
N VAL A 180 14.90 29.70 29.64
CA VAL A 180 15.88 28.62 29.48
C VAL A 180 17.14 29.18 28.82
N THR A 181 18.28 29.11 29.51
CA THR A 181 19.57 29.58 29.03
C THR A 181 20.56 28.42 29.00
N PRO A 182 21.07 28.00 27.83
CA PRO A 182 22.08 26.94 27.74
C PRO A 182 23.31 27.27 28.58
N LYS A 183 23.94 26.25 29.19
CA LYS A 183 25.12 26.47 30.03
C LYS A 183 26.25 27.10 29.21
N GLY A 184 26.75 28.25 29.67
CA GLY A 184 27.80 29.01 29.00
C GLY A 184 27.30 29.99 27.93
N ALA A 185 26.00 30.03 27.64
CA ALA A 185 25.41 31.04 26.77
C ALA A 185 25.19 32.37 27.52
N GLY A 186 25.37 33.49 26.82
CA GLY A 186 25.11 34.84 27.35
C GLY A 186 23.67 35.32 27.19
N ALA A 187 22.80 34.52 26.57
CA ALA A 187 21.41 34.88 26.29
C ALA A 187 20.50 33.63 26.32
N PRO A 188 19.20 33.78 26.63
CA PRO A 188 18.25 32.67 26.60
C PRO A 188 18.17 32.00 25.23
N ALA A 189 17.92 30.69 25.20
CA ALA A 189 17.54 29.97 23.99
C ALA A 189 16.02 30.02 23.77
N VAL A 190 15.24 29.90 24.84
CA VAL A 190 13.76 29.91 24.78
C VAL A 190 13.20 30.65 26.00
N THR A 191 12.15 31.43 25.77
CA THR A 191 11.29 31.99 26.81
C THR A 191 9.84 31.53 26.55
N GLY A 192 9.18 30.95 27.54
CA GLY A 192 7.78 30.51 27.42
C GLY A 192 6.92 31.19 28.48
N GLU A 193 5.94 31.99 28.07
CA GLU A 193 4.93 32.58 28.95
C GLU A 193 3.62 31.83 28.77
N PHE A 194 3.04 31.35 29.87
CA PHE A 194 1.79 30.59 29.90
C PHE A 194 0.78 31.28 30.79
N THR A 195 -0.45 31.44 30.31
CA THR A 195 -1.51 32.17 31.01
C THR A 195 -2.77 31.30 31.15
N GLU A 196 -3.28 31.21 32.37
CA GLU A 196 -4.55 30.56 32.67
C GLU A 196 -5.72 31.31 32.06
N LEU A 197 -6.69 30.56 31.53
CA LEU A 197 -7.92 31.13 31.01
C LEU A 197 -8.94 31.36 32.15
N PRO A 198 -9.63 32.51 32.19
CA PRO A 198 -10.66 32.77 33.20
C PRO A 198 -11.74 31.69 33.20
N GLY A 199 -11.98 31.05 34.34
CA GLY A 199 -13.03 30.04 34.52
C GLY A 199 -12.72 28.65 33.95
N VAL A 200 -11.53 28.43 33.36
CA VAL A 200 -11.11 27.13 32.82
C VAL A 200 -10.01 26.55 33.71
N GLY A 201 -10.42 25.80 34.74
CA GLY A 201 -9.50 25.13 35.67
C GLY A 201 -8.97 23.79 35.17
N PRO A 202 -8.15 23.09 35.98
CA PRO A 202 -7.72 21.72 35.71
C PRO A 202 -8.91 20.76 35.66
N GLN A 203 -8.92 19.88 34.66
CA GLN A 203 -9.98 18.92 34.36
C GLN A 203 -9.40 17.53 34.12
N SER A 204 -10.23 16.49 34.09
CA SER A 204 -9.78 15.17 33.65
C SER A 204 -9.45 15.18 32.15
N SER A 205 -8.62 14.24 31.68
CA SER A 205 -8.31 14.09 30.25
C SER A 205 -9.56 13.88 29.39
N ALA A 206 -10.61 13.25 29.94
CA ALA A 206 -11.87 12.97 29.26
C ALA A 206 -12.74 14.22 29.05
N ASP A 207 -12.61 15.22 29.91
CA ASP A 207 -13.43 16.44 29.87
C ASP A 207 -12.86 17.51 28.92
N VAL A 208 -11.59 17.39 28.52
CA VAL A 208 -10.93 18.30 27.58
C VAL A 208 -11.05 17.76 26.15
N ARG A 209 -12.08 18.20 25.42
CA ARG A 209 -12.43 17.72 24.06
C ARG A 209 -11.22 17.53 23.11
N ASN A 210 -10.34 18.54 23.03
CA ASN A 210 -9.21 18.54 22.10
C ASN A 210 -8.00 17.74 22.59
N PHE A 211 -7.99 17.30 23.86
CA PHE A 211 -6.86 16.56 24.41
C PHE A 211 -6.70 15.18 23.75
N LEU A 212 -7.78 14.54 23.28
CA LEU A 212 -7.66 13.27 22.56
C LEU A 212 -6.79 13.37 21.30
N ILE A 213 -6.86 14.50 20.58
CA ILE A 213 -6.07 14.73 19.38
C ILE A 213 -4.61 14.96 19.78
N VAL A 214 -4.38 15.86 20.75
CA VAL A 214 -3.03 16.24 21.17
C VAL A 214 -2.29 15.10 21.89
N ARG A 215 -3.02 14.24 22.59
CA ARG A 215 -2.45 13.09 23.28
C ARG A 215 -1.69 12.15 22.32
N GLN A 216 -2.11 12.04 21.07
CA GLN A 216 -1.43 11.21 20.06
C GLN A 216 0.00 11.66 19.77
N LEU A 217 0.37 12.91 20.11
CA LEU A 217 1.74 13.41 20.00
C LEU A 217 2.68 12.72 20.99
N PHE A 218 2.15 12.20 22.10
CA PHE A 218 2.93 11.62 23.19
C PHE A 218 2.76 10.09 23.29
N GLU A 219 1.71 9.51 22.70
CA GLU A 219 1.47 8.05 22.67
C GLU A 219 2.33 7.33 21.61
N GLN A 220 3.62 7.62 21.58
CA GLN A 220 4.59 6.99 20.68
C GLN A 220 5.88 6.68 21.47
N PRO A 221 6.56 5.56 21.18
CA PRO A 221 7.88 5.32 21.74
C PRO A 221 8.83 6.44 21.33
N THR A 222 9.77 6.80 22.20
CA THR A 222 10.85 7.73 21.85
C THR A 222 11.92 7.00 21.04
N ILE A 223 12.58 7.70 20.10
CA ILE A 223 13.72 7.20 19.34
C ILE A 223 14.95 8.09 19.56
N SER A 224 16.13 7.48 19.63
CA SER A 224 17.40 8.16 19.87
C SER A 224 18.56 7.49 19.10
N GLN A 225 19.67 8.20 18.95
CA GLN A 225 20.87 7.65 18.32
C GLN A 225 21.78 6.99 19.34
N ALA A 226 21.99 5.68 19.24
CA ALA A 226 22.90 4.97 20.13
C ALA A 226 24.35 5.48 19.99
N LEU A 227 24.72 5.95 18.79
CA LEU A 227 26.05 6.53 18.53
C LEU A 227 26.32 7.76 19.42
N HIS A 228 25.29 8.51 19.82
CA HIS A 228 25.45 9.67 20.71
C HIS A 228 26.02 9.30 22.09
N ILE A 229 25.86 8.04 22.53
CA ILE A 229 26.42 7.56 23.81
C ILE A 229 27.95 7.68 23.82
N VAL A 230 28.59 7.49 22.67
CA VAL A 230 30.06 7.44 22.51
C VAL A 230 30.63 8.57 21.67
N ASP A 231 29.80 9.29 20.91
CA ASP A 231 30.17 10.46 20.11
C ASP A 231 29.17 11.61 20.31
N PRO A 232 29.52 12.66 21.05
CA PRO A 232 28.66 13.83 21.26
C PRO A 232 28.23 14.55 19.96
N ASN A 233 28.91 14.32 18.83
CA ASN A 233 28.61 14.93 17.54
C ASN A 233 27.86 14.00 16.58
N ALA A 234 27.42 12.81 17.04
CA ALA A 234 26.76 11.79 16.22
C ALA A 234 25.62 12.32 15.34
N PHE A 235 24.84 13.29 15.84
CA PHE A 235 23.71 13.88 15.13
C PHE A 235 24.09 14.66 13.87
N ASN A 236 25.34 15.13 13.77
CA ASN A 236 25.88 15.80 12.59
C ASN A 236 26.50 14.80 11.57
N SER A 237 26.53 13.51 11.91
CA SER A 237 27.05 12.47 11.01
C SER A 237 26.13 12.32 9.79
N PRO A 238 26.68 12.29 8.56
CA PRO A 238 25.91 11.95 7.37
C PRO A 238 25.58 10.45 7.29
N ILE A 239 26.16 9.63 8.17
CA ILE A 239 25.96 8.19 8.21
C ILE A 239 24.90 7.88 9.28
N PRO A 240 23.81 7.17 8.93
CA PRO A 240 22.81 6.74 9.91
C PRO A 240 23.45 5.92 11.04
N GLY A 241 23.26 6.36 12.28
CA GLY A 241 23.69 5.60 13.46
C GLY A 241 22.67 4.51 13.84
N PRO A 242 23.06 3.47 14.60
CA PRO A 242 22.09 2.57 15.21
C PRO A 242 21.12 3.35 16.11
N PHE A 243 19.84 2.98 16.10
CA PHE A 243 18.78 3.65 16.86
C PHE A 243 18.29 2.80 18.03
N LEU A 244 17.99 3.46 19.14
CA LEU A 244 17.35 2.88 20.32
C LEU A 244 15.93 3.41 20.43
N ALA A 245 15.03 2.58 20.97
CA ALA A 245 13.67 2.98 21.33
C ALA A 245 13.45 2.85 22.84
N ALA A 246 12.75 3.82 23.44
CA ALA A 246 12.34 3.75 24.85
C ALA A 246 10.93 4.30 25.02
N ASN A 247 10.14 3.69 25.90
CA ASN A 247 8.78 4.12 26.18
C ASN A 247 8.81 5.18 27.29
N ASN A 248 8.37 6.39 26.98
CA ASN A 248 8.00 7.39 27.98
C ASN A 248 6.47 7.44 28.05
N ILE A 249 5.89 7.00 29.18
CA ILE A 249 4.46 6.86 29.36
C ILE A 249 3.95 7.95 30.27
N LEU A 250 3.07 8.78 29.71
CA LEU A 250 2.31 9.79 30.45
C LEU A 250 0.97 9.17 30.85
N GLU A 251 0.78 8.91 32.15
CA GLU A 251 -0.44 8.26 32.65
C GLU A 251 -1.58 9.28 32.87
N ALA A 252 -1.96 9.97 31.79
CA ALA A 252 -2.90 11.10 31.81
C ALA A 252 -4.34 10.73 32.23
N ASP A 253 -4.68 9.44 32.29
CA ASP A 253 -6.00 8.94 32.71
C ASP A 253 -6.05 8.42 34.15
N GLN A 254 -4.91 8.43 34.86
CA GLN A 254 -4.92 7.98 36.24
C GLN A 254 -5.75 8.92 37.12
N PRO A 255 -6.44 8.39 38.15
CA PRO A 255 -7.10 9.23 39.14
C PRO A 255 -6.14 10.28 39.72
N GLY A 256 -6.51 11.56 39.59
CA GLY A 256 -5.70 12.69 40.04
C GLY A 256 -4.81 13.32 38.97
N ALA A 257 -4.67 12.71 37.79
CA ALA A 257 -4.09 13.38 36.64
C ALA A 257 -5.03 14.50 36.13
N THR A 258 -4.46 15.62 35.70
CA THR A 258 -5.23 16.78 35.24
C THR A 258 -4.66 17.40 33.98
N ILE A 259 -5.56 17.83 33.09
CA ILE A 259 -5.28 18.68 31.93
C ILE A 259 -5.91 20.04 32.17
N GLN A 260 -5.13 21.11 32.02
CA GLN A 260 -5.61 22.48 32.14
C GLN A 260 -5.29 23.23 30.83
N PRO A 261 -6.28 23.62 30.03
CA PRO A 261 -6.07 24.45 28.85
C PRO A 261 -5.46 25.82 29.23
N LEU A 262 -4.44 26.28 28.49
CA LEU A 262 -3.72 27.53 28.73
C LEU A 262 -3.52 28.31 27.43
N ALA A 263 -3.34 29.63 27.46
CA ALA A 263 -2.74 30.35 26.34
C ALA A 263 -1.22 30.42 26.52
N ALA A 264 -0.45 30.47 25.44
CA ALA A 264 1.00 30.63 25.56
C ALA A 264 1.61 31.60 24.53
N THR A 265 2.70 32.26 24.92
CA THR A 265 3.60 32.98 24.04
C THR A 265 5.00 32.40 24.19
N ILE A 266 5.54 31.83 23.12
CA ILE A 266 6.86 31.20 23.09
C ILE A 266 7.80 32.07 22.25
N THR A 267 8.87 32.57 22.84
CA THR A 267 9.94 33.27 22.13
C THR A 267 11.15 32.34 21.99
N ILE A 268 11.47 31.98 20.75
CA ILE A 268 12.66 31.21 20.38
C ILE A 268 13.75 32.18 19.93
N HIS A 269 14.90 32.09 20.58
CA HIS A 269 16.06 32.95 20.31
C HIS A 269 17.09 32.21 19.44
N GLY A 270 18.06 32.93 18.88
CA GLY A 270 19.10 32.35 18.01
C GLY A 270 20.05 31.36 18.68
N GLY A 271 19.98 31.23 20.01
CA GLY A 271 20.79 30.29 20.79
C GLY A 271 20.23 28.86 20.91
N LEU A 272 19.04 28.58 20.35
CA LEU A 272 18.46 27.24 20.37
C LEU A 272 19.22 26.31 19.40
N THR A 273 19.62 25.13 19.89
CA THR A 273 20.30 24.11 19.09
C THR A 273 19.57 22.76 19.17
N PRO A 274 19.66 21.89 18.13
CA PRO A 274 20.16 22.21 16.79
C PRO A 274 19.28 23.27 16.10
N PRO A 275 19.84 24.05 15.16
CA PRO A 275 19.07 25.02 14.40
C PRO A 275 18.01 24.27 13.58
N GLY A 276 16.74 24.67 13.69
CA GLY A 276 15.68 24.04 12.91
C GLY A 276 14.30 24.64 13.16
N ILE A 277 14.01 25.06 14.39
CA ILE A 277 12.86 25.93 14.66
C ILE A 277 13.29 27.39 14.42
N PRO A 278 12.60 28.18 13.58
CA PRO A 278 12.99 29.56 13.31
C PRO A 278 12.95 30.42 14.59
N PRO A 279 13.95 31.29 14.83
CA PRO A 279 13.84 32.30 15.87
C PRO A 279 12.65 33.21 15.63
N GLY A 280 11.93 33.56 16.69
CA GLY A 280 10.70 34.35 16.58
C GLY A 280 9.83 34.23 17.83
N THR A 281 8.74 34.99 17.84
CA THR A 281 7.70 34.89 18.88
C THR A 281 6.46 34.22 18.29
N TYR A 282 6.06 33.13 18.91
CA TYR A 282 4.95 32.28 18.53
C TYR A 282 3.84 32.42 19.56
N ARG A 283 2.64 32.81 19.11
CA ARG A 283 1.45 32.80 19.95
C ARG A 283 0.73 31.48 19.74
N VAL A 284 0.54 30.74 20.83
CA VAL A 284 -0.08 29.42 20.81
C VAL A 284 -1.44 29.52 21.49
N PRO A 285 -2.54 29.27 20.78
CA PRO A 285 -3.88 29.32 21.35
C PRO A 285 -4.08 28.20 22.38
N SER A 286 -5.13 28.32 23.17
CA SER A 286 -5.49 27.28 24.13
C SER A 286 -6.11 26.06 23.46
N LEU A 287 -6.04 24.90 24.14
CA LEU A 287 -6.82 23.73 23.76
C LEU A 287 -8.34 23.96 23.76
N VAL A 288 -8.84 25.04 24.35
CA VAL A 288 -10.24 25.46 24.20
C VAL A 288 -10.53 25.95 22.77
N ASP A 289 -9.60 26.70 22.20
CA ASP A 289 -9.80 27.45 20.95
C ASP A 289 -9.23 26.73 19.72
N ALA A 290 -8.30 25.79 19.93
CA ALA A 290 -7.63 25.06 18.86
C ALA A 290 -7.38 23.59 19.23
N GLU A 291 -7.43 22.72 18.22
CA GLU A 291 -7.20 21.28 18.41
C GLU A 291 -5.76 20.98 18.84
N LEU A 292 -4.80 21.73 18.30
CA LEU A 292 -3.42 21.78 18.78
C LEU A 292 -3.25 23.12 19.51
N GLY A 293 -2.63 23.13 20.68
CA GLY A 293 -2.56 24.34 21.49
C GLY A 293 -1.69 24.21 22.72
N ALA A 294 -1.85 25.15 23.64
CA ALA A 294 -1.14 25.19 24.90
C ALA A 294 -2.02 24.67 26.06
N PHE A 295 -1.37 23.97 26.98
CA PHE A 295 -2.01 23.37 28.14
C PHE A 295 -0.97 23.02 29.20
N ARG A 296 -1.44 22.74 30.41
CA ARG A 296 -0.69 22.09 31.47
C ARG A 296 -1.19 20.67 31.66
N ILE A 297 -0.26 19.73 31.77
CA ILE A 297 -0.53 18.34 32.13
C ILE A 297 0.15 18.04 33.46
N ARG A 298 -0.60 17.43 34.37
CA ARG A 298 -0.08 16.85 35.61
C ARG A 298 -0.48 15.39 35.65
N CYS A 299 0.48 14.49 35.70
CA CYS A 299 0.19 13.06 35.74
C CYS A 299 1.38 12.26 36.29
N PRO A 300 1.15 11.01 36.72
CA PRO A 300 2.24 10.05 36.85
C PRO A 300 2.91 9.80 35.49
N GLN A 301 4.20 9.49 35.52
CA GLN A 301 4.97 9.10 34.34
C GLN A 301 5.86 7.90 34.62
N ALA A 302 6.15 7.12 33.58
CA ALA A 302 7.03 5.97 33.66
C ALA A 302 7.93 5.87 32.42
N ILE A 303 9.21 5.53 32.63
CA ILE A 303 10.18 5.36 31.56
C ILE A 303 10.69 3.91 31.55
N SER A 304 10.70 3.28 30.37
CA SER A 304 11.31 1.97 30.17
C SER A 304 12.81 2.08 29.93
N LEU A 305 13.53 0.96 30.00
CA LEU A 305 14.88 0.87 29.45
C LEU A 305 14.88 1.01 27.92
N PRO A 306 16.01 1.43 27.32
CA PRO A 306 16.14 1.47 25.87
C PRO A 306 16.27 0.05 25.31
N GLY A 307 15.64 -0.18 24.16
CA GLY A 307 15.66 -1.46 23.45
C GLY A 307 15.73 -1.27 21.94
N SER A 308 15.63 -2.39 21.22
CA SER A 308 15.59 -2.38 19.76
C SER A 308 14.31 -1.73 19.24
N CYS A 309 14.45 -0.81 18.28
CA CYS A 309 13.32 -0.22 17.57
C CYS A 309 12.42 -1.27 16.92
N ALA A 310 12.98 -2.39 16.45
CA ALA A 310 12.23 -3.48 15.81
C ALA A 310 11.23 -4.16 16.76
N HIS A 311 11.51 -4.15 18.06
CA HIS A 311 10.67 -4.74 19.11
C HIS A 311 10.00 -3.67 19.96
N ALA A 312 10.04 -2.40 19.55
CA ALA A 312 9.32 -1.34 20.22
C ALA A 312 7.83 -1.73 20.24
N ASP A 313 7.29 -1.86 21.44
CA ASP A 313 5.87 -2.04 21.69
C ASP A 313 5.51 -1.05 22.78
N TYR A 314 4.45 -0.29 22.57
CA TYR A 314 4.08 0.82 23.43
C TYR A 314 2.66 0.58 23.95
N PRO A 315 2.49 0.31 25.25
CA PRO A 315 1.17 0.14 25.82
C PRO A 315 0.42 1.45 25.70
N ARG A 316 -0.67 1.38 24.93
CA ARG A 316 -1.57 2.47 24.62
C ARG A 316 -2.78 2.34 25.56
N PRO A 317 -2.88 3.11 26.67
CA PRO A 317 -4.00 2.99 27.62
C PRO A 317 -5.34 3.29 26.92
N PRO A 318 -6.40 2.47 27.09
CA PRO A 318 -7.65 2.63 26.36
C PRO A 318 -8.12 4.08 26.32
N ALA A 319 -8.52 4.55 25.14
CA ALA A 319 -8.89 5.95 24.98
C ALA A 319 -10.18 6.25 25.76
N THR A 320 -10.25 7.42 26.41
CA THR A 320 -11.44 7.89 27.14
C THR A 320 -12.66 8.03 26.23
N ARG A 321 -12.44 8.27 24.93
CA ARG A 321 -13.40 8.05 23.85
C ARG A 321 -12.72 7.42 22.64
N LYS A 322 -13.46 6.66 21.84
CA LYS A 322 -12.98 6.17 20.55
C LYS A 322 -12.97 7.29 19.51
N LEU A 323 -12.02 7.23 18.58
CA LEU A 323 -12.01 8.06 17.38
C LEU A 323 -12.94 7.46 16.33
N LYS A 324 -13.84 8.28 15.78
CA LYS A 324 -14.72 7.86 14.70
C LYS A 324 -14.00 7.99 13.37
N VAL A 325 -13.92 6.91 12.61
CA VAL A 325 -13.26 6.90 11.29
C VAL A 325 -14.27 6.53 10.21
N ALA A 326 -14.53 7.49 9.32
CA ALA A 326 -15.30 7.24 8.10
C ALA A 326 -14.37 6.73 7.00
N VAL A 327 -14.69 5.59 6.39
CA VAL A 327 -13.97 5.04 5.24
C VAL A 327 -14.89 5.07 4.03
N LEU A 328 -14.51 5.79 2.98
CA LEU A 328 -15.33 6.03 1.80
C LEU A 328 -14.89 5.12 0.65
N GLY A 329 -15.71 4.15 0.26
CA GLY A 329 -15.43 3.18 -0.80
C GLY A 329 -15.53 1.73 -0.31
N GLY A 330 -15.82 0.81 -1.23
CA GLY A 330 -16.01 -0.62 -0.95
C GLY A 330 -14.97 -1.55 -1.58
N GLY A 331 -13.89 -1.02 -2.17
CA GLY A 331 -12.83 -1.82 -2.81
C GLY A 331 -11.82 -2.41 -1.81
N PRO A 332 -10.83 -3.20 -2.29
CA PRO A 332 -9.84 -3.86 -1.43
C PRO A 332 -9.05 -2.90 -0.54
N SER A 333 -8.68 -1.72 -1.04
CA SER A 333 -7.97 -0.70 -0.26
C SER A 333 -8.78 -0.20 0.95
N ALA A 334 -10.05 0.15 0.72
CA ALA A 334 -10.95 0.63 1.75
C ALA A 334 -11.28 -0.46 2.79
N CYS A 335 -11.52 -1.70 2.33
CA CYS A 335 -11.79 -2.83 3.21
C CYS A 335 -10.57 -3.19 4.06
N ALA A 336 -9.36 -3.20 3.48
CA ALA A 336 -8.13 -3.40 4.24
C ALA A 336 -7.91 -2.28 5.28
N THR A 337 -8.12 -1.01 4.92
CA THR A 337 -8.06 0.10 5.89
C THR A 337 -9.04 -0.12 7.04
N ALA A 338 -10.30 -0.44 6.72
CA ALA A 338 -11.34 -0.65 7.72
C ALA A 338 -11.02 -1.84 8.63
N LEU A 339 -10.49 -2.94 8.09
CA LEU A 339 -10.13 -4.15 8.84
C LEU A 339 -9.11 -3.85 9.94
N TYR A 340 -7.96 -3.26 9.57
CA TYR A 340 -6.87 -3.01 10.53
C TYR A 340 -7.22 -1.94 11.57
N LEU A 341 -8.11 -0.99 11.23
CA LEU A 341 -8.67 -0.06 12.21
C LEU A 341 -9.67 -0.74 13.15
N ALA A 342 -10.56 -1.60 12.61
CA ALA A 342 -11.60 -2.28 13.37
C ALA A 342 -11.03 -3.30 14.36
N ARG A 343 -9.84 -3.87 14.09
CA ARG A 343 -9.10 -4.72 15.05
C ARG A 343 -8.79 -3.99 16.38
N GLN A 344 -8.68 -2.66 16.35
CA GLN A 344 -8.41 -1.83 17.52
C GLN A 344 -9.71 -1.31 18.14
N THR A 345 -10.54 -2.25 18.59
CA THR A 345 -11.91 -1.99 19.05
C THR A 345 -12.01 -1.07 20.28
N ASP A 346 -10.95 -0.91 21.06
CA ASP A 346 -10.87 0.01 22.20
C ASP A 346 -10.51 1.45 21.78
N ARG A 347 -10.16 1.67 20.51
CA ARG A 347 -9.65 2.94 19.98
C ARG A 347 -10.49 3.55 18.89
N TYR A 348 -11.01 2.75 17.97
CA TYR A 348 -11.70 3.26 16.78
C TYR A 348 -13.13 2.77 16.69
N GLU A 349 -14.00 3.64 16.21
CA GLU A 349 -15.33 3.33 15.73
C GLU A 349 -15.31 3.51 14.20
N VAL A 350 -15.33 2.42 13.46
CA VAL A 350 -15.14 2.42 12.01
C VAL A 350 -16.50 2.35 11.31
N SER A 351 -16.75 3.29 10.39
CA SER A 351 -17.90 3.30 9.51
C SER A 351 -17.45 3.34 8.05
N LEU A 352 -17.67 2.25 7.32
CA LEU A 352 -17.44 2.17 5.88
C LEU A 352 -18.71 2.59 5.14
N TYR A 353 -18.58 3.42 4.11
CA TYR A 353 -19.68 3.87 3.24
C TYR A 353 -19.38 3.47 1.80
N THR A 354 -20.31 2.78 1.16
CA THR A 354 -20.14 2.29 -0.22
C THR A 354 -21.39 2.51 -1.07
N THR A 355 -21.17 2.81 -2.34
CA THR A 355 -22.21 2.81 -3.37
C THR A 355 -22.80 1.41 -3.50
N GLY A 356 -24.12 1.33 -3.70
CA GLY A 356 -24.85 0.09 -3.92
C GLY A 356 -24.76 -0.91 -2.76
N TYR A 357 -24.94 -2.19 -3.08
CA TYR A 357 -25.16 -3.27 -2.11
C TYR A 357 -24.07 -4.35 -2.12
N ARG A 358 -22.96 -4.09 -2.81
CA ARG A 358 -21.82 -5.02 -2.95
C ARG A 358 -20.51 -4.36 -2.54
N LEU A 359 -19.64 -5.13 -1.89
CA LEU A 359 -18.22 -4.78 -1.75
C LEU A 359 -17.40 -5.37 -2.90
N GLY A 360 -16.19 -4.88 -3.08
CA GLY A 360 -15.20 -5.41 -4.02
C GLY A 360 -14.67 -4.37 -4.99
N GLY A 361 -15.42 -3.31 -5.28
CA GLY A 361 -15.06 -2.40 -6.37
C GLY A 361 -14.79 -3.21 -7.65
N LYS A 362 -13.57 -3.12 -8.19
CA LYS A 362 -13.12 -3.90 -9.36
C LYS A 362 -12.93 -5.40 -9.10
N CYS A 363 -13.07 -5.87 -7.86
CA CYS A 363 -13.05 -7.29 -7.46
C CYS A 363 -14.46 -7.82 -7.21
N GLN A 364 -15.48 -7.17 -7.76
CA GLN A 364 -16.86 -7.65 -7.67
C GLN A 364 -17.08 -8.88 -8.54
N SER A 365 -17.93 -9.77 -8.05
CA SER A 365 -18.53 -10.88 -8.77
C SER A 365 -19.93 -11.08 -8.20
N TRP A 366 -20.79 -11.80 -8.91
CA TRP A 366 -22.14 -12.06 -8.46
C TRP A 366 -22.73 -13.34 -9.01
N ARG A 367 -23.79 -13.82 -8.36
CA ARG A 367 -24.59 -14.96 -8.80
C ARG A 367 -25.78 -14.52 -9.63
N ASN A 368 -25.93 -15.09 -10.83
CA ASN A 368 -27.05 -14.79 -11.72
C ASN A 368 -28.19 -15.83 -11.59
N PRO A 369 -29.27 -15.54 -10.85
CA PRO A 369 -30.36 -16.50 -10.63
C PRO A 369 -31.14 -16.83 -11.92
N ALA A 370 -31.09 -15.98 -12.94
CA ALA A 370 -31.76 -16.20 -14.21
C ALA A 370 -30.96 -17.12 -15.17
N LYS A 371 -29.72 -17.47 -14.82
CA LYS A 371 -28.81 -18.28 -15.63
C LYS A 371 -28.07 -19.28 -14.76
N ALA A 372 -28.80 -20.29 -14.27
CA ALA A 372 -28.24 -21.38 -13.47
C ALA A 372 -27.44 -20.96 -12.21
N TRP A 373 -27.76 -19.82 -11.59
CA TRP A 373 -26.97 -19.27 -10.46
C TRP A 373 -25.46 -19.19 -10.76
N ARG A 374 -25.10 -19.02 -12.04
CA ARG A 374 -23.71 -19.01 -12.49
C ARG A 374 -22.94 -17.83 -11.91
N VAL A 375 -21.62 -17.98 -11.80
CA VAL A 375 -20.73 -16.91 -11.36
C VAL A 375 -20.44 -15.98 -12.53
N GLU A 376 -20.83 -14.73 -12.39
CA GLU A 376 -20.47 -13.67 -13.32
C GLU A 376 -19.44 -12.76 -12.64
N GLU A 377 -18.25 -12.70 -13.23
CA GLU A 377 -17.12 -11.90 -12.75
C GLU A 377 -17.16 -10.50 -13.39
N HIS A 378 -16.71 -9.49 -12.63
CA HIS A 378 -16.53 -8.13 -13.16
C HIS A 378 -15.39 -8.07 -14.18
N GLY A 379 -14.26 -8.67 -13.84
CA GLY A 379 -13.03 -8.73 -14.63
C GLY A 379 -12.25 -10.00 -14.30
N LEU A 380 -11.29 -10.39 -15.14
CA LEU A 380 -10.44 -11.54 -14.84
C LEU A 380 -9.43 -11.14 -13.76
N HIS A 381 -9.46 -11.83 -12.62
CA HIS A 381 -8.49 -11.64 -11.55
C HIS A 381 -7.52 -12.82 -11.47
N ALA A 382 -6.27 -12.59 -11.84
CA ALA A 382 -5.16 -13.46 -11.50
C ALA A 382 -4.52 -12.98 -10.19
N PHE A 383 -4.46 -13.85 -9.18
CA PHE A 383 -3.83 -13.50 -7.91
C PHE A 383 -2.36 -13.92 -7.95
N LEU A 384 -1.46 -12.97 -8.17
CA LEU A 384 -0.05 -13.28 -8.41
C LEU A 384 0.65 -13.69 -7.11
N GLY A 385 1.58 -14.64 -7.23
CA GLY A 385 2.24 -15.26 -6.09
C GLY A 385 3.18 -14.34 -5.32
N PHE A 386 3.43 -13.12 -5.81
CA PHE A 386 4.14 -12.07 -5.09
C PHE A 386 3.19 -11.07 -4.38
N TYR A 387 1.87 -11.26 -4.43
CA TYR A 387 0.89 -10.39 -3.74
C TYR A 387 0.86 -10.61 -2.22
N HIS A 388 2.00 -10.35 -1.57
CA HIS A 388 2.22 -10.64 -0.15
C HIS A 388 1.20 -9.95 0.76
N ASN A 389 1.01 -8.64 0.60
CA ASN A 389 0.12 -7.87 1.45
C ASN A 389 -1.35 -8.25 1.22
N ALA A 390 -1.74 -8.55 -0.02
CA ALA A 390 -3.08 -9.00 -0.33
C ALA A 390 -3.38 -10.39 0.25
N PHE A 391 -2.47 -11.36 0.12
CA PHE A 391 -2.61 -12.66 0.79
C PHE A 391 -2.73 -12.48 2.31
N THR A 392 -1.84 -11.69 2.92
CA THR A 392 -1.87 -11.43 4.37
C THR A 392 -3.19 -10.81 4.80
N ALA A 393 -3.66 -9.74 4.14
CA ALA A 393 -4.87 -9.05 4.55
C ALA A 393 -6.14 -9.88 4.34
N VAL A 394 -6.18 -10.71 3.28
CA VAL A 394 -7.28 -11.66 3.06
C VAL A 394 -7.25 -12.74 4.14
N GLN A 395 -6.10 -13.35 4.43
CA GLN A 395 -5.96 -14.35 5.50
C GLN A 395 -6.39 -13.76 6.86
N ASP A 396 -5.94 -12.54 7.15
CA ASP A 396 -6.35 -11.76 8.33
C ASP A 396 -7.87 -11.60 8.42
N ALA A 397 -8.54 -11.32 7.29
CA ALA A 397 -9.99 -11.24 7.22
C ALA A 397 -10.66 -12.62 7.43
N TYR A 398 -10.07 -13.71 6.95
CA TYR A 398 -10.56 -15.06 7.28
C TYR A 398 -10.39 -15.37 8.78
N HIS A 399 -9.29 -15.01 9.42
CA HIS A 399 -9.12 -15.26 10.85
C HIS A 399 -10.12 -14.48 11.71
N ASP A 400 -10.43 -13.24 11.31
CA ASP A 400 -11.35 -12.38 12.06
C ASP A 400 -12.83 -12.58 11.67
N GLY A 401 -13.13 -13.06 10.47
CA GLY A 401 -14.50 -13.15 9.95
C GLY A 401 -15.28 -14.36 10.45
N PHE A 402 -14.60 -15.44 10.83
CA PHE A 402 -15.24 -16.73 11.09
C PHE A 402 -15.31 -17.07 12.57
N ALA A 403 -16.21 -17.99 12.95
CA ALA A 403 -16.53 -18.34 14.35
C ALA A 403 -15.28 -18.59 15.19
N THR A 404 -14.28 -19.29 14.64
CA THR A 404 -12.94 -19.43 15.21
C THR A 404 -11.87 -19.22 14.12
N PRO A 405 -10.64 -18.82 14.50
CA PRO A 405 -9.54 -18.67 13.54
C PRO A 405 -9.23 -19.95 12.77
N GLU A 406 -9.43 -21.14 13.36
CA GLU A 406 -9.18 -22.42 12.70
C GLU A 406 -10.15 -22.70 11.55
N ILE A 407 -11.41 -22.30 11.68
CA ILE A 407 -12.40 -22.38 10.58
C ILE A 407 -11.99 -21.43 9.46
N GLY A 408 -11.63 -20.20 9.81
CA GLY A 408 -11.15 -19.22 8.85
C GLY A 408 -9.92 -19.70 8.09
N GLU A 409 -8.91 -20.23 8.80
CA GLU A 409 -7.70 -20.78 8.20
C GLU A 409 -7.99 -21.97 7.28
N ALA A 410 -8.88 -22.88 7.67
CA ALA A 410 -9.26 -24.01 6.83
C ALA A 410 -9.90 -23.56 5.52
N LEU A 411 -10.82 -22.59 5.56
CA LEU A 411 -11.45 -22.03 4.37
C LEU A 411 -10.43 -21.27 3.50
N TYR A 412 -9.56 -20.47 4.10
CA TYR A 412 -8.49 -19.75 3.40
C TYR A 412 -7.57 -20.70 2.62
N GLN A 413 -7.12 -21.78 3.26
CA GLN A 413 -6.25 -22.79 2.62
C GLN A 413 -6.91 -23.51 1.44
N HIS A 414 -8.24 -23.60 1.43
CA HIS A 414 -9.00 -24.17 0.31
C HIS A 414 -9.35 -23.12 -0.76
N ALA A 415 -9.30 -21.83 -0.46
CA ALA A 415 -9.75 -20.79 -1.38
C ALA A 415 -8.74 -20.48 -2.49
N PHE A 416 -7.45 -20.77 -2.30
CA PHE A 416 -6.39 -20.44 -3.25
C PHE A 416 -5.68 -21.69 -3.78
N TYR A 417 -5.66 -21.86 -5.11
CA TYR A 417 -4.98 -22.97 -5.77
C TYR A 417 -3.84 -22.49 -6.67
N PRO A 418 -2.64 -23.08 -6.56
CA PRO A 418 -1.55 -22.84 -7.51
C PRO A 418 -1.99 -23.11 -8.95
N GLU A 419 -1.84 -22.12 -9.84
CA GLU A 419 -2.08 -22.32 -11.27
C GLU A 419 -0.88 -23.03 -11.90
N LYS A 420 -1.12 -24.24 -12.45
CA LYS A 420 -0.08 -25.13 -12.97
C LYS A 420 0.21 -24.88 -14.46
N TYR A 421 -0.73 -24.27 -15.16
CA TYR A 421 -0.74 -24.10 -16.60
C TYR A 421 -0.66 -22.61 -16.96
N ASN A 422 0.17 -21.86 -16.25
CA ASN A 422 0.50 -20.48 -16.63
C ASN A 422 1.36 -20.46 -17.89
N GLY A 423 1.15 -19.48 -18.78
CA GLY A 423 1.98 -19.31 -19.97
C GLY A 423 1.64 -18.08 -20.79
N LEU A 424 2.20 -18.00 -22.00
CA LEU A 424 1.93 -16.93 -22.98
C LEU A 424 1.44 -17.54 -24.29
N MET A 425 0.56 -16.82 -24.98
CA MET A 425 0.40 -17.05 -26.42
C MET A 425 1.52 -16.31 -27.14
N VAL A 426 2.31 -17.04 -27.92
CA VAL A 426 3.47 -16.50 -28.66
C VAL A 426 3.19 -16.62 -30.14
N ARG A 427 3.35 -15.53 -30.89
CA ARG A 427 3.22 -15.52 -32.34
C ARG A 427 4.60 -15.49 -32.98
N HIS A 428 5.02 -16.62 -33.53
CA HIS A 428 6.29 -16.73 -34.23
C HIS A 428 6.08 -17.35 -35.61
N ASN A 429 6.79 -16.85 -36.63
CA ASN A 429 6.63 -17.26 -38.04
C ASN A 429 5.19 -17.24 -38.55
N GLY A 430 4.38 -16.31 -38.04
CA GLY A 430 2.98 -16.12 -38.44
C GLY A 430 1.98 -17.06 -37.75
N GLU A 431 2.44 -18.00 -36.93
CA GLU A 431 1.62 -18.98 -36.22
C GLU A 431 1.55 -18.68 -34.73
N TRP A 432 0.40 -18.94 -34.12
CA TRP A 432 0.21 -18.84 -32.68
C TRP A 432 0.59 -20.17 -32.01
N SER A 433 1.29 -20.09 -30.88
CA SER A 433 1.58 -21.26 -30.05
C SER A 433 1.48 -20.89 -28.58
N TYR A 434 0.83 -21.76 -27.82
CA TYR A 434 0.86 -21.66 -26.36
C TYR A 434 2.23 -22.11 -25.83
N CYS A 435 2.90 -21.21 -25.12
CA CYS A 435 4.19 -21.46 -24.48
C CYS A 435 3.99 -21.43 -22.96
N PRO A 436 3.99 -22.59 -22.27
CA PRO A 436 3.89 -22.62 -20.82
C PRO A 436 5.11 -21.97 -20.17
N LEU A 437 4.95 -21.44 -18.97
CA LEU A 437 6.07 -20.94 -18.19
C LEU A 437 7.11 -22.05 -18.00
N PRO A 438 8.40 -21.75 -18.18
CA PRO A 438 9.41 -22.79 -18.23
C PRO A 438 9.65 -23.35 -16.83
N SER A 439 9.51 -24.68 -16.67
CA SER A 439 9.77 -25.40 -15.43
C SER A 439 11.27 -25.56 -15.17
N LEU A 440 11.94 -24.45 -14.87
CA LEU A 440 13.40 -24.37 -14.68
C LEU A 440 13.76 -24.64 -13.21
N SER A 441 14.36 -25.80 -12.95
CA SER A 441 14.42 -26.48 -11.66
C SER A 441 15.54 -26.04 -10.70
N ALA A 442 16.38 -25.06 -11.03
CA ALA A 442 17.57 -24.72 -10.24
C ALA A 442 17.52 -23.37 -9.52
N ALA A 443 16.68 -22.42 -9.94
CA ALA A 443 16.52 -21.16 -9.23
C ALA A 443 15.50 -21.30 -8.08
N ALA A 444 15.98 -21.31 -6.84
CA ALA A 444 15.13 -21.00 -5.70
C ALA A 444 14.49 -19.62 -5.93
N PRO A 445 13.22 -19.40 -5.55
CA PRO A 445 12.64 -18.06 -5.47
C PRO A 445 13.58 -17.14 -4.70
N MET A 446 13.54 -15.85 -5.01
CA MET A 446 14.20 -14.82 -4.20
C MET A 446 13.94 -15.12 -2.70
N PRO A 447 14.98 -15.20 -1.85
CA PRO A 447 14.81 -15.48 -0.44
C PRO A 447 13.75 -14.57 0.19
N SER A 448 12.88 -15.13 1.03
CA SER A 448 11.82 -14.39 1.74
C SER A 448 12.34 -13.23 2.59
N SER A 449 13.64 -13.21 2.89
CA SER A 449 14.32 -12.21 3.71
C SER A 449 14.84 -11.00 2.92
N THR A 450 14.31 -10.67 1.74
CA THR A 450 14.50 -9.30 1.20
C THR A 450 13.94 -8.24 2.13
N ALA A 451 13.06 -8.63 3.07
CA ALA A 451 12.54 -7.83 4.17
C ALA A 451 13.61 -7.20 5.09
N SER A 452 14.88 -7.59 5.00
CA SER A 452 15.99 -7.00 5.78
C SER A 452 17.17 -6.47 4.94
N ALA A 453 17.15 -6.60 3.62
CA ALA A 453 18.23 -6.13 2.71
C ALA A 453 18.12 -4.61 2.46
N THR A 454 19.10 -3.78 2.11
CA THR A 454 18.77 -2.40 1.64
C THR A 454 18.18 -2.37 0.22
N GLY A 455 17.81 -1.20 -0.31
CA GLY A 455 17.22 -1.08 -1.65
C GLY A 455 18.13 -1.63 -2.75
N GLY A 456 19.38 -1.15 -2.76
CA GLY A 456 20.43 -1.66 -3.64
C GLY A 456 20.74 -3.13 -3.41
N HIS A 457 20.71 -3.63 -2.17
CA HIS A 457 20.97 -5.05 -1.89
C HIS A 457 19.85 -5.97 -2.40
N ALA A 458 18.58 -5.59 -2.26
CA ALA A 458 17.48 -6.38 -2.83
C ALA A 458 17.51 -6.37 -4.37
N LEU A 459 17.91 -5.24 -4.97
CA LEU A 459 18.15 -5.17 -6.41
C LEU A 459 19.32 -6.07 -6.84
N LEU A 460 20.43 -6.11 -6.08
CA LEU A 460 21.55 -7.02 -6.34
C LEU A 460 21.14 -8.50 -6.24
N MET A 461 20.34 -8.87 -5.23
CA MET A 461 19.78 -10.22 -5.10
C MET A 461 18.86 -10.56 -6.29
N ALA A 462 18.01 -9.62 -6.71
CA ALA A 462 17.13 -9.80 -7.87
C ALA A 462 17.94 -10.02 -9.15
N VAL A 463 19.02 -9.27 -9.31
CA VAL A 463 19.94 -9.41 -10.44
C VAL A 463 20.74 -10.72 -10.41
N GLU A 464 21.19 -11.17 -9.24
CA GLU A 464 21.84 -12.47 -9.11
C GLU A 464 20.87 -13.63 -9.44
N ALA A 465 19.61 -13.52 -9.00
CA ALA A 465 18.56 -14.46 -9.35
C ALA A 465 18.23 -14.43 -10.86
N LEU A 466 18.27 -13.25 -11.48
CA LEU A 466 18.11 -13.07 -12.93
C LEU A 466 19.23 -13.79 -13.70
N ALA A 467 20.49 -13.64 -13.26
CA ALA A 467 21.63 -14.33 -13.88
C ALA A 467 21.50 -15.85 -13.79
N ARG A 468 21.02 -16.39 -12.66
CA ARG A 468 20.68 -17.83 -12.54
C ARG A 468 19.60 -18.24 -13.54
N ARG A 469 18.53 -17.45 -13.65
CA ARG A 469 17.43 -17.75 -14.55
C ARG A 469 17.86 -17.76 -16.02
N VAL A 470 18.76 -16.86 -16.43
CA VAL A 470 19.35 -16.86 -17.78
C VAL A 470 20.16 -18.15 -18.02
N LEU A 471 20.98 -18.58 -17.06
CA LEU A 471 21.73 -19.84 -17.16
C LEU A 471 20.81 -21.06 -17.33
N ASP A 472 19.67 -21.07 -16.63
CA ASP A 472 18.67 -22.13 -16.79
C ASP A 472 18.05 -22.14 -18.20
N HIS A 473 17.76 -20.96 -18.77
CA HIS A 473 17.28 -20.85 -20.15
C HIS A 473 18.32 -21.35 -21.15
N PHE A 474 19.59 -20.98 -20.96
CA PHE A 474 20.69 -21.45 -21.81
C PHE A 474 20.81 -22.96 -21.76
N LYS A 475 20.75 -23.55 -20.56
CA LYS A 475 20.78 -25.01 -20.41
C LYS A 475 19.61 -25.68 -21.12
N ALA A 476 18.38 -25.18 -20.93
CA ALA A 476 17.19 -25.75 -21.56
C ALA A 476 17.26 -25.68 -23.10
N MET A 477 17.76 -24.57 -23.64
CA MET A 477 17.94 -24.42 -25.09
C MET A 477 19.07 -25.31 -25.64
N ALA A 478 20.21 -25.40 -24.94
CA ALA A 478 21.34 -26.26 -25.34
C ALA A 478 20.96 -27.75 -25.33
N ASP A 479 20.24 -28.20 -24.31
CA ASP A 479 19.76 -29.58 -24.18
C ASP A 479 18.76 -29.94 -25.29
N ALA A 480 17.93 -28.98 -25.71
CA ALA A 480 16.90 -29.17 -26.74
C ALA A 480 17.40 -28.97 -28.19
N HIS A 481 18.47 -28.18 -28.39
CA HIS A 481 18.97 -27.82 -29.71
C HIS A 481 20.51 -27.87 -29.78
N PRO A 482 21.11 -29.02 -30.14
CA PRO A 482 22.57 -29.24 -30.09
C PRO A 482 23.40 -28.20 -30.86
N GLY A 483 22.85 -27.60 -31.94
CA GLY A 483 23.54 -26.54 -32.70
C GLY A 483 23.80 -25.25 -31.91
N LEU A 484 23.11 -25.04 -30.79
CA LEU A 484 23.30 -23.90 -29.90
C LEU A 484 24.20 -24.23 -28.69
N ALA A 485 24.45 -25.51 -28.40
CA ALA A 485 25.11 -25.97 -27.17
C ALA A 485 26.51 -25.36 -26.97
N ASP A 486 27.40 -25.47 -27.96
CA ASP A 486 28.77 -24.94 -27.87
C ASP A 486 28.81 -23.43 -27.59
N GLY A 487 27.85 -22.68 -28.13
CA GLY A 487 27.72 -21.24 -27.86
C GLY A 487 27.24 -20.97 -26.45
N MET A 488 26.19 -21.66 -26.03
CA MET A 488 25.59 -21.49 -24.71
C MET A 488 26.54 -21.89 -23.59
N ASP A 489 27.30 -22.97 -23.75
CA ASP A 489 28.31 -23.42 -22.76
C ASP A 489 29.46 -22.43 -22.61
N ALA A 490 30.00 -21.93 -23.74
CA ALA A 490 31.07 -20.93 -23.72
C ALA A 490 30.63 -19.67 -22.99
N HIS A 491 29.40 -19.21 -23.23
CA HIS A 491 28.84 -18.00 -22.64
C HIS A 491 28.34 -18.20 -21.19
N ALA A 492 27.87 -19.39 -20.83
CA ALA A 492 27.50 -19.74 -19.45
C ALA A 492 28.68 -19.53 -18.48
N SER A 493 29.92 -19.81 -18.92
CA SER A 493 31.12 -19.58 -18.11
C SER A 493 31.33 -18.11 -17.72
N VAL A 494 31.00 -17.17 -18.62
CA VAL A 494 31.10 -15.71 -18.39
C VAL A 494 30.07 -15.28 -17.35
N LEU A 495 28.81 -15.69 -17.53
CA LEU A 495 27.73 -15.40 -16.59
C LEU A 495 27.97 -16.00 -15.20
N GLN A 496 28.58 -17.19 -15.11
CA GLN A 496 28.95 -17.80 -13.82
C GLN A 496 30.04 -17.01 -13.07
N ARG A 497 31.04 -16.46 -13.78
CA ARG A 497 32.06 -15.59 -13.16
C ARG A 497 31.45 -14.30 -12.64
N LEU A 498 30.60 -13.67 -13.44
CA LEU A 498 29.90 -12.44 -13.05
C LEU A 498 28.94 -12.67 -11.89
N ARG A 499 28.18 -13.76 -11.92
CA ARG A 499 27.36 -14.18 -10.78
C ARG A 499 28.20 -14.33 -9.51
N SER A 500 29.36 -14.97 -9.59
CA SER A 500 30.26 -15.09 -8.43
C SER A 500 30.72 -13.73 -7.90
N ALA A 501 30.99 -12.76 -8.79
CA ALA A 501 31.32 -11.39 -8.40
C ALA A 501 30.14 -10.67 -7.72
N ILE A 502 28.91 -10.82 -8.25
CA ILE A 502 27.69 -10.26 -7.65
C ILE A 502 27.43 -10.90 -6.27
N VAL A 503 27.60 -12.21 -6.14
CA VAL A 503 27.48 -12.91 -4.85
C VAL A 503 28.51 -12.36 -3.85
N GLY A 504 29.75 -12.12 -4.27
CA GLY A 504 30.76 -11.43 -3.47
C GLY A 504 30.28 -10.07 -2.96
N LEU A 505 29.74 -9.24 -3.86
CA LEU A 505 29.18 -7.94 -3.49
C LEU A 505 27.93 -8.03 -2.61
N VAL A 506 27.06 -9.01 -2.81
CA VAL A 506 25.90 -9.24 -1.94
C VAL A 506 26.36 -9.60 -0.53
N VAL A 507 27.41 -10.44 -0.40
CA VAL A 507 28.01 -10.79 0.90
C VAL A 507 28.71 -9.58 1.53
N ASP A 508 29.50 -8.83 0.76
CA ASP A 508 30.27 -7.66 1.25
C ASP A 508 29.36 -6.47 1.58
N ALA A 509 28.29 -6.24 0.80
CA ALA A 509 27.31 -5.18 1.04
C ALA A 509 26.43 -5.41 2.28
N ALA A 510 26.51 -6.57 2.92
CA ALA A 510 25.92 -6.78 4.23
C ALA A 510 26.59 -5.93 5.32
N GLU A 511 27.82 -5.44 5.10
CA GLU A 511 28.61 -4.68 6.08
C GLU A 511 28.62 -3.15 5.85
N ASP A 512 28.41 -2.65 4.62
CA ASP A 512 28.46 -1.21 4.28
C ASP A 512 27.12 -0.70 3.66
N VAL A 513 26.25 -0.17 4.53
CA VAL A 513 24.79 -0.28 4.41
C VAL A 513 24.09 0.68 3.44
N TYR A 514 24.67 1.77 2.93
CA TYR A 514 23.85 2.83 2.29
C TYR A 514 24.19 3.23 0.84
N LYS A 515 25.26 2.72 0.22
CA LYS A 515 25.77 3.32 -1.04
C LYS A 515 26.14 2.38 -2.17
N THR A 516 26.16 1.08 -1.95
CA THR A 516 26.65 0.11 -2.95
C THR A 516 25.50 -0.37 -3.84
N GLY A 517 25.05 0.50 -4.76
CA GLY A 517 24.43 0.01 -5.99
C GLY A 517 25.43 -0.80 -6.84
N PHE A 518 25.21 -0.94 -8.14
CA PHE A 518 26.14 -1.63 -9.05
C PHE A 518 27.54 -0.98 -9.18
N GLY A 519 27.83 0.12 -8.48
CA GLY A 519 29.10 0.86 -8.53
C GLY A 519 30.34 0.08 -8.07
N GLY A 520 30.18 -1.13 -7.50
CA GLY A 520 31.27 -2.04 -7.15
C GLY A 520 31.60 -3.11 -8.21
N ILE A 521 30.83 -3.22 -9.29
CA ILE A 521 31.08 -4.18 -10.38
C ILE A 521 31.97 -3.53 -11.43
N ASP A 522 33.06 -4.20 -11.80
CA ASP A 522 33.98 -3.74 -12.86
C ASP A 522 33.21 -3.53 -14.19
N GLY A 523 33.36 -2.35 -14.78
CA GLY A 523 32.79 -2.03 -16.09
C GLY A 523 33.22 -2.98 -17.22
N CYS A 524 34.32 -3.73 -17.04
CA CYS A 524 34.71 -4.80 -17.96
C CYS A 524 33.64 -5.89 -18.09
N PHE A 525 32.89 -6.22 -17.03
CA PHE A 525 31.84 -7.24 -17.08
C PHE A 525 30.67 -6.83 -17.98
N ALA A 526 30.31 -5.54 -18.00
CA ALA A 526 29.25 -5.05 -18.88
C ALA A 526 29.59 -5.32 -20.35
N GLY A 527 30.83 -5.08 -20.76
CA GLY A 527 31.30 -5.36 -22.11
C GLY A 527 31.41 -6.85 -22.45
N GLU A 528 31.69 -7.74 -21.47
CA GLU A 528 31.65 -9.19 -21.70
C GLU A 528 30.21 -9.70 -21.87
N VAL A 529 29.27 -9.20 -21.07
CA VAL A 529 27.85 -9.56 -21.12
C VAL A 529 27.21 -9.09 -22.42
N GLU A 530 27.52 -7.88 -22.86
CA GLU A 530 27.10 -7.35 -24.16
C GLU A 530 27.56 -8.27 -25.30
N LYS A 531 28.86 -8.63 -25.34
CA LYS A 531 29.39 -9.58 -26.33
C LYS A 531 28.71 -10.94 -26.27
N VAL A 532 28.43 -11.46 -25.07
CA VAL A 532 27.70 -12.72 -24.87
C VAL A 532 26.32 -12.64 -25.50
N ARG A 533 25.55 -11.62 -25.13
CA ARG A 533 24.19 -11.39 -25.60
C ARG A 533 24.17 -11.25 -27.13
N ASP A 534 24.99 -10.37 -27.67
CA ASP A 534 25.01 -10.05 -29.10
C ASP A 534 25.48 -11.25 -29.95
N SER A 535 26.48 -12.01 -29.46
CA SER A 535 26.94 -13.23 -30.14
C SER A 535 25.87 -14.34 -30.13
N LEU A 536 25.09 -14.47 -29.07
CA LEU A 536 24.01 -15.45 -29.00
C LEU A 536 22.82 -15.03 -29.86
N ALA A 537 22.47 -13.74 -29.84
CA ALA A 537 21.43 -13.18 -30.68
C ALA A 537 21.70 -13.47 -32.16
N ALA A 538 22.92 -13.23 -32.62
CA ALA A 538 23.32 -13.53 -34.00
C ALA A 538 23.16 -15.01 -34.36
N ARG A 539 23.44 -15.94 -33.43
CA ARG A 539 23.28 -17.37 -33.65
C ARG A 539 21.81 -17.78 -33.68
N VAL A 540 21.02 -17.32 -32.72
CA VAL A 540 19.59 -17.64 -32.62
C VAL A 540 18.82 -17.07 -33.81
N GLN A 541 19.10 -15.83 -34.21
CA GLN A 541 18.46 -15.19 -35.36
C GLN A 541 18.84 -15.83 -36.71
N ALA A 542 20.02 -16.43 -36.80
CA ALA A 542 20.44 -17.16 -38.00
C ALA A 542 19.77 -18.54 -38.13
N ASP A 543 19.26 -19.10 -37.03
CA ASP A 543 18.69 -20.44 -36.99
C ASP A 543 17.17 -20.42 -37.18
N THR A 544 16.74 -20.51 -38.43
CA THR A 544 15.31 -20.58 -38.80
C THR A 544 14.61 -21.89 -38.40
N SER A 545 15.33 -22.87 -37.85
CA SER A 545 14.76 -24.18 -37.46
C SER A 545 14.28 -24.24 -36.02
N LEU A 546 14.45 -23.16 -35.25
CA LEU A 546 14.01 -23.08 -33.86
C LEU A 546 12.49 -23.19 -33.75
N SER A 547 12.05 -24.03 -32.82
CA SER A 547 10.64 -24.09 -32.42
C SER A 547 10.21 -22.78 -31.74
N THR A 548 8.92 -22.44 -31.81
CA THR A 548 8.35 -21.28 -31.12
C THR A 548 8.66 -21.27 -29.62
N TYR A 549 8.72 -22.44 -28.98
CA TYR A 549 9.06 -22.52 -27.56
C TYR A 549 10.54 -22.18 -27.29
N LEU A 550 11.48 -22.58 -28.15
CA LEU A 550 12.88 -22.18 -28.02
C LEU A 550 13.07 -20.69 -28.32
N TRP A 551 12.32 -20.15 -29.27
CA TRP A 551 12.26 -18.70 -29.52
C TRP A 551 11.77 -17.95 -28.27
N PHE A 552 10.67 -18.42 -27.67
CA PHE A 552 10.16 -17.88 -26.40
C PHE A 552 11.22 -17.89 -25.29
N LEU A 553 11.93 -19.01 -25.09
CA LEU A 553 13.03 -19.06 -24.11
C LEU A 553 14.15 -18.05 -24.42
N TRP A 554 14.49 -17.89 -25.70
CA TRP A 554 15.51 -16.92 -26.11
C TRP A 554 15.07 -15.47 -25.84
N THR A 555 13.85 -15.08 -26.22
CA THR A 555 13.34 -13.72 -25.95
C THR A 555 13.29 -13.42 -24.45
N GLY A 556 12.99 -14.43 -23.62
CA GLY A 556 13.16 -14.44 -22.17
C GLY A 556 14.60 -14.11 -21.75
N ALA A 557 15.56 -14.90 -22.23
CA ALA A 557 16.97 -14.73 -21.91
C ALA A 557 17.52 -13.36 -22.34
N ASP A 558 17.21 -12.89 -23.54
CA ASP A 558 17.66 -11.60 -24.07
C ASP A 558 17.07 -10.42 -23.29
N THR A 559 15.79 -10.50 -22.92
CA THR A 559 15.13 -9.48 -22.08
C THR A 559 15.83 -9.39 -20.72
N MET A 560 16.08 -10.53 -20.07
CA MET A 560 16.77 -10.59 -18.78
C MET A 560 18.21 -10.07 -18.86
N LEU A 561 18.97 -10.46 -19.90
CA LEU A 561 20.33 -9.96 -20.15
C LEU A 561 20.35 -8.46 -20.42
N THR A 562 19.32 -7.93 -21.09
CA THR A 562 19.21 -6.51 -21.39
C THR A 562 18.87 -5.69 -20.15
N ILE A 563 17.96 -6.16 -19.29
CA ILE A 563 17.71 -5.55 -17.97
C ILE A 563 19.01 -5.52 -17.17
N PHE A 564 19.69 -6.67 -17.11
CA PHE A 564 20.93 -6.83 -16.38
C PHE A 564 22.03 -5.86 -16.89
N PHE A 565 22.27 -5.83 -18.20
CA PHE A 565 23.23 -4.91 -18.82
C PHE A 565 22.85 -3.44 -18.59
N GLY A 566 21.58 -3.08 -18.73
CA GLY A 566 21.10 -1.72 -18.51
C GLY A 566 21.35 -1.21 -17.10
N LEU A 567 21.12 -2.06 -16.09
CA LEU A 567 21.39 -1.76 -14.68
C LEU A 567 22.88 -1.69 -14.34
N LEU A 568 23.74 -2.49 -15.01
CA LEU A 568 25.19 -2.39 -14.86
C LEU A 568 25.73 -1.09 -15.48
N LYS A 569 25.25 -0.73 -16.67
CA LYS A 569 25.69 0.44 -17.42
C LYS A 569 25.21 1.75 -16.78
N ASN A 570 23.98 1.76 -16.26
CA ASN A 570 23.38 2.90 -15.58
C ASN A 570 22.87 2.47 -14.19
N PRO A 571 23.77 2.37 -13.19
CA PRO A 571 23.40 1.97 -11.85
C PRO A 571 22.33 2.88 -11.25
N VAL A 572 21.26 2.28 -10.73
CA VAL A 572 20.21 2.97 -9.97
C VAL A 572 20.14 2.42 -8.56
N SER A 573 19.66 3.24 -7.63
CA SER A 573 19.40 2.85 -6.23
C SER A 573 17.97 2.39 -6.02
N SER A 574 17.04 2.82 -6.88
CA SER A 574 15.69 2.31 -7.03
C SER A 574 15.29 2.25 -8.51
N LEU A 575 14.51 1.25 -8.88
CA LEU A 575 13.89 1.15 -10.20
C LEU A 575 12.99 2.34 -10.52
N SER A 576 12.46 3.05 -9.51
CA SER A 576 11.64 4.25 -9.72
C SER A 576 12.40 5.37 -10.45
N GLU A 577 13.74 5.36 -10.43
CA GLU A 577 14.58 6.28 -11.22
C GLU A 577 14.42 6.05 -12.74
N LEU A 578 13.90 4.88 -13.15
CA LEU A 578 13.62 4.53 -14.54
C LEU A 578 12.21 4.94 -14.99
N ASP A 579 11.33 5.40 -14.09
CA ASP A 579 9.91 5.66 -14.40
C ASP A 579 9.69 6.75 -15.44
N GLY A 580 10.70 7.56 -15.78
CA GLY A 580 10.62 8.51 -16.88
C GLY A 580 10.66 7.87 -18.29
N TRP A 581 11.02 6.60 -18.39
CA TRP A 581 11.08 5.86 -19.65
C TRP A 581 9.86 4.96 -19.86
N ASP A 582 9.50 4.73 -21.11
CA ASP A 582 8.73 3.55 -21.50
C ASP A 582 9.62 2.30 -21.39
N PHE A 583 9.08 1.18 -20.89
CA PHE A 583 9.83 -0.05 -20.64
C PHE A 583 10.52 -0.60 -21.89
N ARG A 584 9.81 -0.67 -23.02
CA ARG A 584 10.32 -1.22 -24.28
C ARG A 584 11.34 -0.27 -24.88
N ALA A 585 11.09 1.04 -24.78
CA ALA A 585 12.07 2.05 -25.19
C ALA A 585 13.36 1.97 -24.37
N TRP A 586 13.28 1.77 -23.06
CA TRP A 586 14.44 1.60 -22.19
C TRP A 586 15.23 0.32 -22.51
N LEU A 587 14.54 -0.81 -22.75
CA LEU A 587 15.20 -2.05 -23.17
C LEU A 587 15.93 -1.87 -24.51
N LYS A 588 15.29 -1.25 -25.51
CA LYS A 588 15.93 -0.95 -26.81
C LYS A 588 17.15 -0.04 -26.68
N ALA A 589 17.07 0.98 -25.82
CA ALA A 589 18.21 1.86 -25.53
C ALA A 589 19.39 1.14 -24.86
N ASN A 590 19.16 -0.03 -24.27
CA ASN A 590 20.16 -0.88 -23.64
C ASN A 590 20.50 -2.14 -24.47
N GLY A 591 20.09 -2.20 -25.74
CA GLY A 591 20.54 -3.23 -26.69
C GLY A 591 19.66 -4.48 -26.77
N LEU A 592 18.36 -4.37 -26.51
CA LEU A 592 17.39 -5.43 -26.80
C LEU A 592 17.44 -5.84 -28.29
N HIS A 593 17.43 -7.15 -28.59
CA HIS A 593 17.52 -7.67 -29.95
C HIS A 593 16.19 -7.83 -30.68
N GLU A 594 15.11 -7.25 -30.17
CA GLU A 594 13.80 -7.28 -30.80
C GLU A 594 13.85 -6.64 -32.21
N PRO A 595 13.57 -7.42 -33.28
CA PRO A 595 13.59 -6.91 -34.64
C PRO A 595 12.53 -5.83 -34.89
N ALA A 596 12.79 -4.96 -35.86
CA ALA A 596 11.80 -4.00 -36.32
C ALA A 596 10.59 -4.71 -36.94
N GLY A 597 9.38 -4.41 -36.44
CA GLY A 597 8.13 -5.00 -36.94
C GLY A 597 7.70 -6.29 -36.24
N GLU A 598 8.48 -6.77 -35.26
CA GLU A 598 8.10 -7.84 -34.34
C GLU A 598 7.84 -7.26 -32.94
N SER A 599 7.00 -7.92 -32.16
CA SER A 599 6.77 -7.62 -30.74
C SER A 599 6.92 -8.90 -29.95
N TRP A 600 7.87 -8.94 -29.01
CA TRP A 600 8.11 -10.11 -28.19
C TRP A 600 7.12 -10.18 -27.03
N GLU A 601 6.42 -11.30 -26.93
CA GLU A 601 5.35 -11.49 -25.94
C GLU A 601 5.86 -11.57 -24.50
N VAL A 602 7.13 -11.92 -24.31
CA VAL A 602 7.82 -11.83 -23.01
C VAL A 602 7.85 -10.38 -22.48
N ILE A 603 7.87 -9.40 -23.37
CA ILE A 603 7.82 -7.98 -23.00
C ILE A 603 6.36 -7.53 -22.95
N ASP A 604 5.55 -7.89 -23.96
CA ASP A 604 4.15 -7.50 -24.01
C ASP A 604 3.36 -7.98 -22.80
N GLN A 605 3.65 -9.15 -22.23
CA GLN A 605 2.93 -9.67 -21.07
C GLN A 605 2.90 -8.67 -19.91
N VAL A 606 3.95 -7.86 -19.74
CA VAL A 606 4.05 -6.87 -18.67
C VAL A 606 3.09 -5.70 -18.93
N TYR A 607 2.95 -5.30 -20.20
CA TYR A 607 1.98 -4.29 -20.61
C TYR A 607 0.56 -4.84 -20.51
N GLU A 608 0.30 -6.04 -21.03
CA GLU A 608 -1.03 -6.62 -21.09
C GLU A 608 -1.59 -6.93 -19.70
N THR A 609 -0.77 -7.46 -18.79
CA THR A 609 -1.19 -7.72 -17.40
C THR A 609 -1.52 -6.42 -16.65
N LEU A 610 -0.96 -5.28 -17.09
CA LEU A 610 -1.22 -3.96 -16.52
C LEU A 610 -2.09 -3.07 -17.41
N PHE A 611 -2.72 -3.64 -18.46
CA PHE A 611 -3.55 -2.95 -19.44
C PHE A 611 -2.94 -1.67 -20.04
N SER A 612 -1.61 -1.64 -20.19
CA SER A 612 -0.90 -0.47 -20.65
C SER A 612 -0.82 -0.43 -22.18
N HIS A 613 -1.65 0.42 -22.78
CA HIS A 613 -1.74 0.61 -24.22
C HIS A 613 -1.33 2.01 -24.68
N GLN A 614 -1.26 2.20 -25.99
CA GLN A 614 -1.07 3.51 -26.59
C GLN A 614 -2.16 4.51 -26.17
N ASN A 615 -1.84 5.80 -26.26
CA ASN A 615 -2.80 6.85 -25.96
C ASN A 615 -3.94 6.88 -26.98
N ALA A 616 -5.13 7.27 -26.53
CA ALA A 616 -6.28 7.52 -27.40
C ALA A 616 -5.94 8.54 -28.51
N ASP A 617 -6.42 8.28 -29.72
CA ASP A 617 -6.32 9.22 -30.83
C ASP A 617 -7.27 10.41 -30.58
N PRO A 618 -6.75 11.64 -30.43
CA PRO A 618 -7.58 12.81 -30.12
C PRO A 618 -8.55 13.19 -31.25
N SER A 619 -8.40 12.62 -32.45
CA SER A 619 -9.35 12.81 -33.55
C SER A 619 -10.59 11.91 -33.44
N LYS A 620 -10.55 10.85 -32.62
CA LYS A 620 -11.69 9.96 -32.37
C LYS A 620 -12.57 10.52 -31.25
N ASP A 621 -13.88 10.45 -31.45
CA ASP A 621 -14.87 10.90 -30.47
C ASP A 621 -15.11 9.80 -29.41
N ALA A 622 -14.58 10.02 -28.20
CA ALA A 622 -14.67 9.07 -27.09
C ALA A 622 -16.12 8.79 -26.63
N CYS A 623 -17.08 9.66 -26.95
CA CYS A 623 -18.50 9.42 -26.68
C CYS A 623 -19.14 8.46 -27.69
N LYS A 624 -18.51 8.23 -28.85
CA LYS A 624 -19.10 7.46 -29.95
C LYS A 624 -18.46 6.11 -30.19
N LEU A 625 -17.16 5.96 -29.95
CA LEU A 625 -16.40 4.79 -30.38
C LEU A 625 -15.72 4.10 -29.21
N LEU A 626 -15.94 2.80 -29.10
CA LEU A 626 -15.08 1.91 -28.31
C LEU A 626 -13.81 1.59 -29.10
N ASP A 627 -12.66 2.14 -28.68
CA ASP A 627 -11.41 1.88 -29.37
C ASP A 627 -10.85 0.50 -28.98
N THR A 628 -10.76 -0.38 -29.96
CA THR A 628 -10.31 -1.77 -29.80
C THR A 628 -9.12 -2.09 -30.69
N ASP A 629 -8.56 -1.09 -31.37
CA ASP A 629 -7.30 -1.19 -32.10
C ASP A 629 -6.17 -0.77 -31.16
N VAL A 630 -5.81 -1.68 -30.25
CA VAL A 630 -4.86 -1.44 -29.17
C VAL A 630 -3.55 -2.19 -29.39
N ARG A 631 -2.47 -1.63 -28.85
CA ARG A 631 -1.16 -2.25 -28.80
C ARG A 631 -0.46 -1.91 -27.48
N PRO A 632 0.33 -2.84 -26.94
CA PRO A 632 1.10 -2.63 -25.71
C PRO A 632 2.08 -1.45 -25.86
N ALA A 633 1.97 -0.47 -24.97
CA ALA A 633 2.82 0.73 -24.95
C ALA A 633 2.64 1.53 -23.65
N ASN A 634 3.50 2.53 -23.45
CA ASN A 634 3.37 3.58 -22.45
C ASN A 634 3.38 3.09 -21.00
N LEU A 635 4.26 2.15 -20.65
CA LEU A 635 4.42 1.68 -19.27
C LEU A 635 5.75 2.17 -18.69
N ALA A 636 5.71 2.80 -17.51
CA ALA A 636 6.92 3.25 -16.81
C ALA A 636 7.91 2.10 -16.60
N ALA A 637 9.16 2.28 -17.05
CA ALA A 637 10.16 1.23 -17.07
C ALA A 637 10.52 0.70 -15.67
N GLY A 638 10.46 1.54 -14.63
CA GLY A 638 10.69 1.12 -13.25
C GLY A 638 9.59 0.19 -12.74
N VAL A 639 8.33 0.57 -12.95
CA VAL A 639 7.14 -0.27 -12.66
C VAL A 639 7.22 -1.60 -13.41
N ALA A 640 7.48 -1.57 -14.73
CA ALA A 640 7.54 -2.76 -15.56
C ALA A 640 8.68 -3.71 -15.16
N THR A 641 9.88 -3.16 -14.92
CA THR A 641 11.04 -3.96 -14.49
C THR A 641 10.79 -4.60 -13.12
N ARG A 642 10.18 -3.85 -12.19
CA ARG A 642 9.80 -4.39 -10.88
C ARG A 642 8.80 -5.54 -11.01
N TRP A 643 7.75 -5.34 -11.81
CA TRP A 643 6.75 -6.36 -12.09
C TRP A 643 7.37 -7.62 -12.68
N PHE A 644 8.20 -7.45 -13.72
CA PHE A 644 8.90 -8.55 -14.38
C PHE A 644 9.77 -9.34 -13.40
N LEU A 645 10.54 -8.67 -12.54
CA LEU A 645 11.39 -9.32 -11.53
C LEU A 645 10.56 -10.06 -10.47
N LEU A 646 9.48 -9.46 -9.99
CA LEU A 646 8.60 -10.07 -8.99
C LEU A 646 7.86 -11.29 -9.55
N GLU A 647 7.33 -11.21 -10.76
CA GLU A 647 6.64 -12.33 -11.41
C GLU A 647 7.61 -13.45 -11.80
N SER A 648 8.83 -13.11 -12.23
CA SER A 648 9.80 -14.13 -12.66
C SER A 648 10.52 -14.83 -11.49
N LEU A 649 10.70 -14.13 -10.36
CA LEU A 649 11.64 -14.51 -9.30
C LEU A 649 11.12 -14.29 -7.87
N GLY A 650 10.11 -13.44 -7.66
CA GLY A 650 9.65 -12.98 -6.35
C GLY A 650 8.43 -13.71 -5.79
N TYR A 651 7.80 -14.60 -6.56
CA TYR A 651 6.59 -15.31 -6.12
C TYR A 651 6.87 -16.40 -5.08
N ARG A 652 5.87 -16.73 -4.26
CA ARG A 652 5.91 -17.88 -3.32
C ARG A 652 4.96 -18.98 -3.76
N GLY A 653 5.49 -20.21 -3.81
CA GLY A 653 4.73 -21.39 -4.24
C GLY A 653 4.57 -21.45 -5.76
N ALA A 654 3.66 -20.65 -6.32
CA ALA A 654 3.41 -20.57 -7.75
C ALA A 654 3.39 -19.10 -8.25
N PRO A 655 3.66 -18.85 -9.54
CA PRO A 655 3.62 -17.50 -10.12
C PRO A 655 2.25 -16.84 -10.01
N ALA A 656 1.18 -17.63 -10.15
CA ALA A 656 -0.19 -17.17 -9.97
C ALA A 656 -1.03 -18.23 -9.26
N TYR A 657 -2.09 -17.77 -8.62
CA TYR A 657 -3.11 -18.55 -7.96
C TYR A 657 -4.47 -18.23 -8.57
N ARG A 658 -5.28 -19.28 -8.70
CA ARG A 658 -6.70 -19.18 -9.01
C ARG A 658 -7.52 -19.36 -7.74
N PHE A 659 -8.77 -18.95 -7.81
CA PHE A 659 -9.72 -19.14 -6.73
C PHE A 659 -10.52 -20.42 -6.91
N GLU A 660 -10.90 -21.06 -5.80
CA GLU A 660 -11.94 -22.10 -5.80
C GLU A 660 -13.33 -21.51 -6.04
N TYR A 661 -13.55 -20.35 -5.43
CA TYR A 661 -14.81 -19.63 -5.46
C TYR A 661 -14.69 -18.37 -6.31
N SER A 662 -15.77 -17.63 -6.51
CA SER A 662 -15.71 -16.33 -7.21
C SER A 662 -14.74 -15.36 -6.53
N CYS A 663 -14.25 -14.33 -7.25
CA CYS A 663 -13.32 -13.35 -6.68
C CYS A 663 -13.88 -12.69 -5.41
N ALA A 664 -15.14 -12.22 -5.45
CA ALA A 664 -15.77 -11.56 -4.32
C ALA A 664 -16.08 -12.53 -3.16
N GLN A 665 -16.47 -13.78 -3.46
CA GLN A 665 -16.65 -14.81 -2.42
C GLN A 665 -15.33 -15.12 -1.71
N THR A 666 -14.24 -15.25 -2.47
CA THR A 666 -12.91 -15.57 -1.94
C THR A 666 -12.31 -14.43 -1.12
N MET A 667 -12.46 -13.19 -1.57
CA MET A 667 -11.78 -12.04 -0.96
C MET A 667 -12.70 -11.15 -0.12
N MET A 668 -13.87 -10.79 -0.65
CA MET A 668 -14.69 -9.72 -0.10
C MET A 668 -15.67 -10.20 0.96
N THR A 669 -16.16 -11.44 0.86
CA THR A 669 -16.98 -12.04 1.91
C THR A 669 -16.24 -12.09 3.26
N PRO A 670 -14.98 -12.59 3.35
CA PRO A 670 -14.20 -12.54 4.59
C PRO A 670 -14.03 -11.12 5.15
N TYR A 671 -13.75 -10.12 4.30
CA TYR A 671 -13.69 -8.72 4.75
C TYR A 671 -15.00 -8.27 5.39
N TYR A 672 -16.14 -8.50 4.73
CA TYR A 672 -17.44 -8.12 5.27
C TYR A 672 -17.75 -8.81 6.61
N LEU A 673 -17.49 -10.12 6.70
CA LEU A 673 -17.71 -10.90 7.92
C LEU A 673 -16.81 -10.41 9.06
N ALA A 674 -15.52 -10.15 8.78
CA ALA A 674 -14.57 -9.62 9.76
C ALA A 674 -15.00 -8.24 10.27
N LEU A 675 -15.35 -7.32 9.37
CA LEU A 675 -15.82 -5.99 9.74
C LEU A 675 -17.06 -6.06 10.64
N LYS A 676 -18.04 -6.89 10.27
CA LYS A 676 -19.26 -7.11 11.06
C LYS A 676 -18.95 -7.67 12.44
N ARG A 677 -18.07 -8.68 12.54
CA ARG A 677 -17.69 -9.31 13.82
C ARG A 677 -16.90 -8.36 14.73
N LEU A 678 -16.01 -7.55 14.15
CA LEU A 678 -15.22 -6.53 14.86
C LEU A 678 -16.05 -5.30 15.27
N GLY A 679 -17.32 -5.22 14.86
CA GLY A 679 -18.24 -4.15 15.22
C GLY A 679 -18.13 -2.89 14.35
N ALA A 680 -17.43 -2.97 13.22
CA ALA A 680 -17.44 -1.90 12.22
C ALA A 680 -18.81 -1.84 11.51
N GLN A 681 -19.26 -0.63 11.17
CA GLN A 681 -20.51 -0.41 10.44
C GLN A 681 -20.23 -0.39 8.94
N VAL A 682 -20.94 -1.20 8.16
CA VAL A 682 -20.87 -1.18 6.69
C VAL A 682 -22.18 -0.60 6.17
N ASN A 683 -22.11 0.65 5.70
CA ASN A 683 -23.24 1.42 5.20
C ASN A 683 -23.32 1.30 3.67
N PHE A 684 -24.13 0.36 3.20
CA PHE A 684 -24.49 0.19 1.79
C PHE A 684 -25.41 1.32 1.30
N PHE A 685 -25.51 1.50 -0.01
CA PHE A 685 -26.34 2.50 -0.69
C PHE A 685 -25.96 3.95 -0.37
N HIS A 686 -24.66 4.25 -0.20
CA HIS A 686 -24.16 5.60 0.05
C HIS A 686 -23.08 5.98 -0.96
N THR A 687 -23.40 6.90 -1.87
CA THR A 687 -22.45 7.45 -2.83
C THR A 687 -21.92 8.79 -2.32
N VAL A 688 -20.61 9.00 -2.36
CA VAL A 688 -20.00 10.29 -2.01
C VAL A 688 -20.24 11.28 -3.13
N THR A 689 -20.77 12.46 -2.79
CA THR A 689 -21.09 13.52 -3.76
C THR A 689 -20.32 14.82 -3.52
N GLY A 690 -19.71 15.01 -2.34
CA GLY A 690 -18.92 16.22 -2.08
C GLY A 690 -18.02 16.16 -0.85
N LEU A 691 -16.96 16.96 -0.85
CA LEU A 691 -16.05 17.15 0.29
C LEU A 691 -15.98 18.62 0.66
N GLU A 692 -16.35 18.94 1.90
CA GLU A 692 -16.39 20.30 2.40
C GLU A 692 -15.13 20.64 3.19
N LEU A 693 -14.39 21.64 2.71
CA LEU A 693 -13.14 22.10 3.31
C LEU A 693 -13.33 23.43 4.03
N ALA A 694 -12.58 23.63 5.12
CA ALA A 694 -12.48 24.92 5.79
C ALA A 694 -11.02 25.28 6.09
N GLY A 695 -10.73 26.58 6.20
CA GLY A 695 -9.39 27.09 6.48
C GLY A 695 -8.45 27.05 5.27
N ALA A 696 -7.20 27.47 5.49
CA ALA A 696 -6.11 27.49 4.52
C ALA A 696 -4.77 27.23 5.22
N GLY A 697 -3.73 26.90 4.45
CA GLY A 697 -2.41 26.58 5.00
C GLY A 697 -2.51 25.49 6.08
N GLU A 698 -1.84 25.70 7.22
CA GLU A 698 -1.86 24.80 8.37
C GLU A 698 -3.24 24.54 9.00
N HIS A 699 -4.22 25.39 8.72
CA HIS A 699 -5.59 25.27 9.25
C HIS A 699 -6.57 24.62 8.28
N ARG A 700 -6.12 24.24 7.08
CA ARG A 700 -6.95 23.57 6.07
C ARG A 700 -7.38 22.18 6.56
N ARG A 701 -8.67 21.95 6.65
CA ARG A 701 -9.25 20.71 7.23
C ARG A 701 -10.55 20.31 6.54
N LEU A 702 -10.88 19.03 6.62
CA LEU A 702 -12.19 18.49 6.25
C LEU A 702 -13.20 18.81 7.36
N VAL A 703 -14.35 19.39 7.01
CA VAL A 703 -15.43 19.72 7.97
C VAL A 703 -16.74 18.99 7.70
N GLY A 704 -16.90 18.42 6.51
CA GLY A 704 -18.06 17.61 6.17
C GLY A 704 -17.85 16.77 4.92
N VAL A 705 -18.63 15.69 4.83
CA VAL A 705 -18.72 14.83 3.63
C VAL A 705 -20.17 14.78 3.22
N GLN A 706 -20.45 15.11 1.95
CA GLN A 706 -21.77 14.99 1.36
C GLN A 706 -21.91 13.61 0.73
N LEU A 707 -22.99 12.94 1.08
CA LEU A 707 -23.38 11.63 0.58
C LEU A 707 -24.77 11.72 -0.05
N GLN A 708 -25.03 10.85 -1.01
CA GLN A 708 -26.36 10.53 -1.48
C GLN A 708 -26.71 9.12 -1.00
N ARG A 709 -27.67 9.01 -0.08
CA ARG A 709 -28.26 7.73 0.31
C ARG A 709 -29.21 7.27 -0.78
N GLN A 710 -28.82 6.25 -1.52
CA GLN A 710 -29.51 5.78 -2.71
C GLN A 710 -30.78 4.99 -2.37
N ALA A 711 -30.78 4.26 -1.26
CA ALA A 711 -31.93 3.53 -0.75
C ALA A 711 -31.98 3.53 0.78
N GLU A 712 -33.19 3.50 1.34
CA GLU A 712 -33.41 3.36 2.78
C GLU A 712 -33.61 1.88 3.15
N VAL A 713 -32.77 1.39 4.08
CA VAL A 713 -32.81 0.02 4.60
C VAL A 713 -33.77 -0.08 5.78
N LYS A 714 -34.63 -1.09 5.78
CA LYS A 714 -35.56 -1.37 6.88
C LYS A 714 -34.79 -1.64 8.18
N GLY A 715 -35.16 -0.93 9.24
CA GLY A 715 -34.48 -1.04 10.54
C GLY A 715 -33.17 -0.24 10.64
N GLY A 716 -32.74 0.45 9.58
CA GLY A 716 -31.55 1.31 9.58
C GLY A 716 -30.40 0.77 8.72
N PRO A 717 -29.41 1.63 8.41
CA PRO A 717 -28.40 1.37 7.38
C PRO A 717 -27.50 0.16 7.66
N GLY A 718 -27.18 -0.13 8.93
CA GLY A 718 -26.34 -1.27 9.32
C GLY A 718 -27.05 -2.64 9.34
N ASN A 719 -28.35 -2.69 9.04
CA ASN A 719 -29.13 -3.94 9.09
C ASN A 719 -29.25 -4.67 7.74
N TYR A 720 -28.71 -4.10 6.67
CA TYR A 720 -28.73 -4.75 5.36
C TYR A 720 -27.83 -5.99 5.37
N GLN A 721 -28.36 -7.11 4.88
CA GLN A 721 -27.63 -8.36 4.70
C GLN A 721 -27.38 -8.54 3.20
N PRO A 722 -26.12 -8.33 2.74
CA PRO A 722 -25.82 -8.21 1.32
C PRO A 722 -25.53 -9.53 0.62
N LEU A 723 -25.32 -10.62 1.36
CA LEU A 723 -24.92 -11.91 0.80
C LEU A 723 -26.13 -12.76 0.41
N VAL A 724 -25.95 -13.62 -0.58
CA VAL A 724 -26.93 -14.62 -1.04
C VAL A 724 -27.28 -15.54 0.13
N VAL A 725 -28.58 -15.75 0.37
CA VAL A 725 -29.11 -16.57 1.46
C VAL A 725 -29.55 -17.99 1.04
N PRO A 726 -29.95 -18.28 -0.22
CA PRO A 726 -30.14 -19.66 -0.66
C PRO A 726 -28.92 -20.54 -0.42
N ASP A 727 -29.16 -21.79 0.01
CA ASP A 727 -28.15 -22.85 0.04
C ASP A 727 -27.75 -23.17 -1.41
N LEU A 728 -26.72 -22.52 -1.91
CA LEU A 728 -26.13 -22.83 -3.21
C LEU A 728 -25.43 -24.18 -3.13
N ALA A 729 -25.77 -25.09 -4.04
CA ALA A 729 -25.15 -26.41 -4.06
C ALA A 729 -23.61 -26.32 -4.10
N ASN A 730 -22.93 -27.19 -3.34
CA ASN A 730 -21.47 -27.29 -3.25
C ASN A 730 -20.74 -26.01 -2.78
N ASN A 731 -21.44 -25.02 -2.20
CA ASN A 731 -20.80 -23.87 -1.57
C ASN A 731 -20.61 -24.12 -0.06
N PRO A 732 -19.55 -23.58 0.59
CA PRO A 732 -19.40 -23.66 2.03
C PRO A 732 -20.52 -22.88 2.74
N PRO A 733 -21.20 -23.47 3.74
CA PRO A 733 -22.31 -22.82 4.42
C PRO A 733 -21.89 -21.59 5.24
N GLU A 734 -20.60 -21.41 5.52
CA GLU A 734 -20.10 -20.21 6.20
C GLU A 734 -19.62 -19.11 5.24
N LEU A 735 -19.38 -19.41 3.96
CA LEU A 735 -18.77 -18.51 2.98
C LEU A 735 -19.74 -18.21 1.84
N HIS A 736 -20.71 -17.34 2.10
CA HIS A 736 -21.74 -16.99 1.12
C HIS A 736 -21.20 -16.04 0.03
N ASP A 737 -21.82 -16.09 -1.15
CA ASP A 737 -21.48 -15.22 -2.29
C ASP A 737 -22.40 -13.99 -2.40
N TRP A 738 -22.15 -13.14 -3.39
CA TRP A 738 -22.82 -11.86 -3.62
C TRP A 738 -23.92 -11.97 -4.70
N PRO A 739 -25.03 -11.24 -4.56
CA PRO A 739 -26.15 -11.36 -5.49
C PRO A 739 -26.00 -10.43 -6.71
N LEU A 740 -26.63 -10.82 -7.83
CA LEU A 740 -26.75 -9.95 -9.01
C LEU A 740 -27.57 -8.69 -8.73
N ASP A 741 -28.63 -8.83 -7.93
CA ASP A 741 -29.59 -7.78 -7.54
C ASP A 741 -29.66 -7.66 -6.01
N PRO A 742 -30.02 -6.50 -5.43
CA PRO A 742 -30.22 -6.39 -4.00
C PRO A 742 -31.46 -7.16 -3.53
N ASP A 743 -31.50 -7.52 -2.25
CA ASP A 743 -32.73 -8.02 -1.64
C ASP A 743 -33.70 -6.85 -1.42
N TRP A 744 -34.58 -6.66 -2.39
CA TRP A 744 -35.62 -5.63 -2.38
C TRP A 744 -36.49 -5.67 -1.12
N SER A 745 -36.67 -6.85 -0.51
CA SER A 745 -37.50 -6.98 0.68
C SER A 745 -36.92 -6.28 1.91
N GLN A 746 -35.60 -6.03 1.92
CA GLN A 746 -34.90 -5.30 2.99
C GLN A 746 -34.98 -3.77 2.82
N LEU A 747 -35.45 -3.27 1.68
CA LEU A 747 -35.53 -1.83 1.38
C LEU A 747 -36.94 -1.28 1.61
N VAL A 748 -37.04 -0.05 2.10
CA VAL A 748 -38.33 0.62 2.37
C VAL A 748 -39.15 0.77 1.09
N ASP A 749 -38.53 1.27 0.02
CA ASP A 749 -39.11 1.43 -1.32
C ASP A 749 -38.71 0.31 -2.30
N GLY A 750 -38.44 -0.90 -1.79
CA GLY A 750 -37.90 -2.04 -2.57
C GLY A 750 -38.64 -2.34 -3.87
N ASP A 751 -39.97 -2.45 -3.83
CA ASP A 751 -40.79 -2.70 -5.02
C ASP A 751 -40.67 -1.59 -6.06
N TRP A 752 -40.56 -0.33 -5.63
CA TRP A 752 -40.40 0.81 -6.55
C TRP A 752 -39.08 0.72 -7.30
N TYR A 753 -37.97 0.45 -6.60
CA TYR A 753 -36.65 0.33 -7.22
C TYR A 753 -36.62 -0.80 -8.26
N ARG A 754 -37.19 -1.97 -7.92
CA ARG A 754 -37.31 -3.11 -8.83
C ARG A 754 -38.12 -2.76 -10.08
N ASP A 755 -39.32 -2.21 -9.89
CA ASP A 755 -40.26 -1.94 -10.98
C ASP A 755 -39.78 -0.80 -11.91
N HIS A 756 -38.89 0.07 -11.41
CA HIS A 756 -38.24 1.14 -12.20
C HIS A 756 -36.84 0.75 -12.69
N HIS A 757 -36.39 -0.49 -12.45
CA HIS A 757 -35.08 -0.99 -12.88
C HIS A 757 -33.91 -0.11 -12.42
N ILE A 758 -33.92 0.34 -11.17
CA ILE A 758 -32.85 1.18 -10.62
C ILE A 758 -31.59 0.34 -10.40
N ASP A 759 -30.54 0.67 -11.16
CA ASP A 759 -29.18 0.22 -10.89
C ASP A 759 -28.48 1.21 -9.95
N PHE A 760 -28.08 0.73 -8.78
CA PHE A 760 -27.38 1.55 -7.78
C PHE A 760 -25.90 1.77 -8.10
N PHE A 761 -25.34 1.11 -9.12
CA PHE A 761 -23.96 1.31 -9.55
C PHE A 761 -23.84 2.19 -10.80
N ASP A 762 -24.94 2.44 -11.52
CA ASP A 762 -24.98 3.26 -12.73
C ASP A 762 -24.87 4.77 -12.39
N SER A 763 -23.68 5.33 -12.62
CA SER A 763 -23.42 6.76 -12.44
C SER A 763 -23.96 7.64 -13.57
N TRP A 764 -24.24 7.07 -14.75
CA TRP A 764 -24.76 7.75 -15.93
C TRP A 764 -26.24 8.07 -15.80
N ARG A 765 -26.97 7.29 -14.99
CA ARG A 765 -28.42 7.45 -14.71
C ARG A 765 -28.73 7.75 -13.25
N ALA A 766 -27.75 8.23 -12.48
CA ALA A 766 -27.93 8.55 -11.06
C ALA A 766 -29.13 9.49 -10.77
N GLY A 767 -29.51 10.35 -11.72
CA GLY A 767 -30.68 11.24 -11.61
C GLY A 767 -32.06 10.57 -11.75
N GLU A 768 -32.13 9.32 -12.20
CA GLU A 768 -33.40 8.56 -12.33
C GLU A 768 -33.90 8.08 -10.95
N ASN A 769 -33.01 7.92 -9.98
CA ASN A 769 -33.38 7.55 -8.61
C ASN A 769 -33.94 8.75 -7.83
N THR A 770 -35.22 9.04 -8.04
CA THR A 770 -35.96 10.12 -7.35
C THR A 770 -36.17 9.90 -5.84
N LYS A 771 -35.84 8.71 -5.33
CA LYS A 771 -35.96 8.36 -3.90
C LYS A 771 -34.68 8.65 -3.12
N ALA A 772 -33.56 8.88 -3.81
CA ALA A 772 -32.30 9.15 -3.15
C ALA A 772 -32.35 10.45 -2.30
N GLN A 773 -31.70 10.43 -1.15
CA GLN A 773 -31.71 11.53 -0.19
C GLN A 773 -30.29 12.03 0.10
N PRO A 774 -30.07 13.34 0.19
CA PRO A 774 -28.79 13.88 0.64
C PRO A 774 -28.58 13.57 2.12
N VAL A 775 -27.36 13.20 2.47
CA VAL A 775 -26.89 12.98 3.85
C VAL A 775 -25.56 13.70 4.01
N ARG A 776 -25.41 14.45 5.10
CA ARG A 776 -24.15 15.13 5.43
C ARG A 776 -23.54 14.48 6.67
N LEU A 777 -22.32 13.99 6.56
CA LEU A 777 -21.51 13.62 7.71
C LEU A 777 -20.77 14.84 8.23
N GLU A 778 -20.81 15.10 9.53
CA GLU A 778 -20.19 16.27 10.18
C GLU A 778 -18.94 15.89 10.99
N HIS A 779 -17.84 16.65 10.80
CA HIS A 779 -16.62 16.46 11.59
C HIS A 779 -16.88 16.72 13.09
N GLY A 780 -16.38 15.81 13.94
CA GLY A 780 -16.56 15.82 15.39
C GLY A 780 -17.91 15.29 15.88
N GLN A 781 -18.83 14.93 14.98
CA GLN A 781 -20.09 14.24 15.31
C GLN A 781 -20.10 12.83 14.70
N ASP A 782 -19.97 12.74 13.38
CA ASP A 782 -20.05 11.49 12.62
C ASP A 782 -18.67 10.88 12.37
N PHE A 783 -17.66 11.73 12.20
CA PHE A 783 -16.27 11.29 12.03
C PHE A 783 -15.29 12.28 12.68
N ASP A 784 -14.17 11.78 13.20
CA ASP A 784 -12.98 12.57 13.54
C ASP A 784 -11.95 12.50 12.39
N LEU A 785 -11.88 11.37 11.70
CA LEU A 785 -11.00 11.12 10.56
C LEU A 785 -11.79 10.52 9.40
N CYS A 786 -11.38 10.84 8.18
CA CYS A 786 -11.97 10.32 6.95
C CYS A 786 -10.88 9.72 6.06
N VAL A 787 -11.13 8.53 5.50
CA VAL A 787 -10.27 7.91 4.49
C VAL A 787 -11.02 7.85 3.17
N LEU A 788 -10.51 8.50 2.13
CA LEU A 788 -11.07 8.50 0.79
C LEU A 788 -10.46 7.35 -0.04
N GLY A 789 -11.26 6.32 -0.26
CA GLY A 789 -10.97 5.14 -1.06
C GLY A 789 -11.70 5.09 -2.40
N VAL A 790 -12.23 6.22 -2.88
CA VAL A 790 -12.95 6.30 -4.16
C VAL A 790 -11.95 6.18 -5.33
N PRO A 791 -12.23 5.37 -6.37
CA PRO A 791 -11.34 5.20 -7.52
C PRO A 791 -11.09 6.50 -8.29
N LEU A 792 -9.90 6.62 -8.89
CA LEU A 792 -9.44 7.84 -9.58
C LEU A 792 -10.41 8.34 -10.65
N GLY A 793 -11.04 7.44 -11.42
CA GLY A 793 -12.02 7.80 -12.45
C GLY A 793 -13.31 8.40 -11.90
N ALA A 794 -13.70 8.05 -10.67
CA ALA A 794 -14.91 8.57 -10.02
C ALA A 794 -14.66 9.83 -9.18
N LEU A 795 -13.40 10.19 -8.89
CA LEU A 795 -13.09 11.40 -8.13
C LEU A 795 -13.71 12.67 -8.73
N PRO A 796 -13.66 12.93 -10.06
CA PRO A 796 -14.28 14.10 -10.66
C PRO A 796 -15.79 14.28 -10.42
N LEU A 797 -16.50 13.21 -10.01
CA LEU A 797 -17.92 13.26 -9.66
C LEU A 797 -18.18 13.81 -8.26
N ILE A 798 -17.15 13.92 -7.42
CA ILE A 798 -17.24 14.46 -6.07
C ILE A 798 -17.03 15.98 -6.14
N GLU A 799 -17.98 16.76 -5.64
CA GLU A 799 -17.87 18.22 -5.58
C GLU A 799 -16.83 18.64 -4.53
N SER A 800 -15.67 19.13 -4.99
CA SER A 800 -14.63 19.70 -4.13
C SER A 800 -13.57 20.42 -4.98
N PRO A 801 -12.88 21.45 -4.46
CA PRO A 801 -11.64 21.94 -5.07
C PRO A 801 -10.56 20.86 -5.19
N LEU A 802 -10.58 19.77 -4.42
CA LEU A 802 -9.61 18.68 -4.57
C LEU A 802 -9.88 17.84 -5.82
N THR A 803 -11.13 17.50 -6.06
CA THR A 803 -11.49 16.40 -6.96
C THR A 803 -11.96 16.86 -8.34
N GLN A 804 -12.31 18.14 -8.51
CA GLN A 804 -12.79 18.68 -9.78
C GLN A 804 -11.72 19.57 -10.45
N PRO A 805 -10.92 19.04 -11.38
CA PRO A 805 -9.79 19.76 -11.98
C PRO A 805 -10.20 20.92 -12.91
N SER A 806 -11.48 21.02 -13.27
CA SER A 806 -12.04 22.10 -14.11
C SER A 806 -12.43 23.34 -13.30
N ARG A 807 -12.45 23.26 -11.96
CA ARG A 807 -12.82 24.40 -11.12
C ARG A 807 -11.77 25.51 -11.14
N PRO A 808 -12.17 26.79 -11.03
CA PRO A 808 -11.22 27.90 -10.90
C PRO A 808 -10.36 27.85 -9.63
N ASP A 809 -10.89 27.27 -8.54
CA ASP A 809 -10.24 27.09 -7.24
C ASP A 809 -9.68 25.67 -7.05
N ALA A 810 -9.51 24.91 -8.14
CA ALA A 810 -8.98 23.55 -8.07
C ALA A 810 -7.60 23.50 -7.42
N ASP A 811 -7.39 22.53 -6.54
CA ASP A 811 -6.12 22.28 -5.90
C ASP A 811 -5.08 21.85 -6.95
N PRO A 812 -3.94 22.55 -7.09
CA PRO A 812 -3.01 22.31 -8.17
C PRO A 812 -2.32 20.95 -8.06
N VAL A 813 -2.17 20.39 -6.85
CA VAL A 813 -1.56 19.08 -6.64
C VAL A 813 -2.50 17.99 -7.12
N TRP A 814 -3.75 18.02 -6.67
CA TRP A 814 -4.77 17.06 -7.09
C TRP A 814 -5.09 17.17 -8.57
N LYS A 815 -5.20 18.40 -9.10
CA LYS A 815 -5.40 18.62 -10.53
C LYS A 815 -4.31 17.93 -11.37
N ARG A 816 -3.04 18.07 -10.99
CA ARG A 816 -1.94 17.38 -11.68
C ARG A 816 -2.08 15.86 -11.64
N MET A 817 -2.50 15.29 -10.52
CA MET A 817 -2.75 13.85 -10.39
C MET A 817 -3.91 13.40 -11.27
N ILE A 818 -5.06 14.04 -11.12
CA ILE A 818 -6.31 13.67 -11.82
C ILE A 818 -6.16 13.88 -13.32
N ASP A 819 -5.49 14.92 -13.80
CA ASP A 819 -5.27 15.14 -15.23
C ASP A 819 -4.11 14.28 -15.77
N GLY A 820 -3.05 14.07 -14.99
CA GLY A 820 -1.81 13.46 -15.48
C GLY A 820 -1.75 11.93 -15.42
N ILE A 821 -2.55 11.25 -14.57
CA ILE A 821 -2.59 9.78 -14.52
C ILE A 821 -3.66 9.24 -15.48
N ALA A 822 -3.25 8.52 -16.52
CA ALA A 822 -4.18 7.94 -17.48
C ALA A 822 -5.01 6.79 -16.88
N LEU A 823 -6.19 6.57 -17.45
CA LEU A 823 -7.10 5.47 -17.15
C LEU A 823 -7.39 4.67 -18.43
N THR A 824 -7.94 3.47 -18.29
CA THR A 824 -8.51 2.71 -19.41
C THR A 824 -9.79 1.99 -19.02
N GLN A 825 -10.62 1.71 -20.03
CA GLN A 825 -11.81 0.87 -19.92
C GLN A 825 -11.41 -0.59 -20.07
N THR A 826 -11.77 -1.42 -19.09
CA THR A 826 -11.62 -2.86 -19.16
C THR A 826 -12.79 -3.48 -19.91
N MET A 827 -12.50 -4.54 -20.65
CA MET A 827 -13.49 -5.31 -21.38
C MET A 827 -13.23 -6.79 -21.09
N SER A 828 -14.31 -7.56 -21.06
CA SER A 828 -14.20 -8.98 -20.73
C SER A 828 -15.41 -9.78 -21.23
N PHE A 829 -15.22 -11.10 -21.35
CA PHE A 829 -16.31 -12.04 -21.58
C PHE A 829 -16.02 -13.45 -21.07
N GLN A 830 -17.03 -14.08 -20.48
CA GLN A 830 -17.00 -15.49 -20.04
C GLN A 830 -17.86 -16.36 -20.96
N LEU A 831 -17.31 -17.49 -21.41
CA LEU A 831 -17.96 -18.47 -22.28
C LEU A 831 -18.08 -19.81 -21.56
N TRP A 832 -19.31 -20.29 -21.37
CA TRP A 832 -19.59 -21.63 -20.87
C TRP A 832 -19.75 -22.58 -22.07
N LEU A 833 -18.89 -23.60 -22.17
CA LEU A 833 -18.78 -24.47 -23.34
C LEU A 833 -19.18 -25.91 -22.99
N LYS A 834 -19.88 -26.57 -23.92
CA LYS A 834 -20.30 -27.98 -23.78
C LYS A 834 -19.11 -28.93 -23.78
N PRO A 835 -18.09 -28.81 -24.64
CA PRO A 835 -16.96 -29.72 -24.60
C PRO A 835 -15.97 -29.30 -23.49
N ASN A 836 -15.23 -30.27 -22.94
CA ASN A 836 -14.16 -29.97 -21.99
C ASN A 836 -12.91 -29.39 -22.69
N ALA A 837 -12.00 -28.80 -21.91
CA ALA A 837 -10.76 -28.22 -22.42
C ALA A 837 -9.94 -29.18 -23.29
N GLY A 838 -9.81 -30.45 -22.90
CA GLY A 838 -9.00 -31.44 -23.64
C GLY A 838 -9.56 -31.82 -25.01
N ALA A 839 -10.85 -31.57 -25.26
CA ALA A 839 -11.46 -31.73 -26.58
C ALA A 839 -11.19 -30.52 -27.49
N LEU A 840 -11.18 -29.31 -26.91
CA LEU A 840 -11.09 -28.04 -27.65
C LEU A 840 -9.67 -27.49 -27.81
N ILE A 841 -8.73 -27.89 -26.95
CA ILE A 841 -7.36 -27.35 -26.91
C ILE A 841 -6.38 -28.50 -27.15
N ALA A 842 -5.46 -28.32 -28.09
CA ALA A 842 -4.41 -29.28 -28.38
C ALA A 842 -3.26 -29.20 -27.37
N GLY A 843 -2.67 -30.35 -27.02
CA GLY A 843 -1.48 -30.42 -26.18
C GLY A 843 -1.75 -30.21 -24.69
N ALA A 844 -1.00 -29.29 -24.07
CA ALA A 844 -1.15 -28.97 -22.65
C ALA A 844 -2.40 -28.11 -22.42
N GLN A 845 -3.03 -28.28 -21.25
CA GLN A 845 -4.08 -27.36 -20.81
C GLN A 845 -3.53 -25.92 -20.76
N ARG A 846 -4.42 -24.96 -21.02
CA ARG A 846 -4.16 -23.52 -20.87
C ARG A 846 -4.86 -23.07 -19.60
N GLY A 847 -4.09 -22.61 -18.62
CA GLY A 847 -4.59 -22.08 -17.34
C GLY A 847 -4.82 -20.58 -17.47
N LEU A 848 -3.93 -19.78 -16.87
CA LEU A 848 -3.88 -18.34 -17.08
C LEU A 848 -2.81 -17.98 -18.11
N LEU A 849 -3.14 -17.10 -19.06
CA LEU A 849 -2.20 -16.60 -20.04
C LEU A 849 -2.52 -15.19 -20.50
N THR A 850 -1.58 -14.57 -21.20
CA THR A 850 -1.78 -13.31 -21.91
C THR A 850 -1.10 -13.30 -23.28
N CYS A 851 -1.07 -12.13 -23.93
CA CYS A 851 -0.51 -11.86 -25.26
C CYS A 851 -1.20 -12.58 -26.43
N PHE A 852 -2.45 -13.02 -26.28
CA PHE A 852 -3.23 -13.47 -27.43
C PHE A 852 -3.73 -12.28 -28.27
N ALA A 853 -4.58 -12.53 -29.27
CA ALA A 853 -5.08 -11.53 -30.19
C ALA A 853 -5.80 -10.37 -29.47
N GLN A 854 -5.38 -9.13 -29.75
CA GLN A 854 -6.05 -7.92 -29.29
C GLN A 854 -7.50 -7.81 -29.81
N PRO A 855 -8.43 -7.13 -29.10
CA PRO A 855 -8.23 -6.35 -27.88
C PRO A 855 -8.27 -7.16 -26.56
N GLU A 856 -8.38 -8.50 -26.63
CA GLU A 856 -8.58 -9.39 -25.48
C GLU A 856 -7.44 -10.41 -25.36
N PRO A 857 -6.24 -9.95 -24.98
CA PRO A 857 -5.05 -10.77 -25.02
C PRO A 857 -4.97 -11.77 -23.87
N SER A 858 -5.73 -11.58 -22.80
CA SER A 858 -5.64 -12.36 -21.57
C SER A 858 -6.77 -13.38 -21.44
N TYR A 859 -6.44 -14.56 -20.92
CA TYR A 859 -7.34 -15.70 -20.78
C TYR A 859 -7.13 -16.41 -19.44
N GLY A 860 -8.22 -16.97 -18.89
CA GLY A 860 -8.18 -17.92 -17.80
C GLY A 860 -9.19 -19.06 -17.95
N ASP A 861 -8.77 -20.26 -17.55
CA ASP A 861 -9.65 -21.41 -17.34
C ASP A 861 -10.26 -21.38 -15.93
N PHE A 862 -11.55 -21.01 -15.87
CA PHE A 862 -12.34 -20.90 -14.64
C PHE A 862 -13.29 -22.08 -14.47
N THR A 863 -13.05 -23.20 -15.16
CA THR A 863 -13.89 -24.41 -15.08
C THR A 863 -14.19 -24.89 -13.64
N PRO A 864 -13.28 -24.76 -12.64
CA PRO A 864 -13.61 -25.10 -11.26
C PRO A 864 -14.89 -24.42 -10.73
N LEU A 865 -15.16 -23.18 -11.15
CA LEU A 865 -16.36 -22.45 -10.72
C LEU A 865 -17.65 -23.15 -11.10
N VAL A 866 -17.67 -23.90 -12.22
CA VAL A 866 -18.86 -24.64 -12.70
C VAL A 866 -19.39 -25.62 -11.65
N ALA A 867 -18.52 -26.16 -10.79
CA ALA A 867 -18.93 -27.05 -9.70
C ALA A 867 -19.81 -26.38 -8.64
N HIS A 868 -19.75 -25.04 -8.58
CA HIS A 868 -20.51 -24.20 -7.65
C HIS A 868 -21.73 -23.54 -8.32
N GLU A 869 -22.10 -23.93 -9.55
CA GLU A 869 -23.21 -23.40 -10.33
C GLU A 869 -24.33 -24.44 -10.47
N GLU A 870 -25.58 -24.02 -10.68
CA GLU A 870 -26.78 -24.88 -10.67
C GLU A 870 -27.32 -25.20 -12.08
N TRP A 871 -26.44 -25.67 -12.97
CA TRP A 871 -26.81 -26.00 -14.34
C TRP A 871 -27.73 -27.23 -14.44
N GLN A 872 -28.74 -27.15 -15.31
CA GLN A 872 -29.49 -28.34 -15.72
C GLN A 872 -28.63 -29.23 -16.65
N PRO A 873 -28.61 -30.57 -16.45
CA PRO A 873 -27.87 -31.46 -17.32
C PRO A 873 -28.37 -31.46 -18.79
N PRO A 874 -27.48 -31.47 -19.80
CA PRO A 874 -26.02 -31.39 -19.68
C PRO A 874 -25.54 -29.94 -19.47
N GLY A 875 -24.78 -29.72 -18.39
CA GLY A 875 -24.15 -28.44 -18.09
C GLY A 875 -22.83 -28.22 -18.87
N PRO A 876 -22.15 -27.09 -18.62
CA PRO A 876 -20.86 -26.80 -19.22
C PRO A 876 -19.74 -27.69 -18.65
N HIS A 877 -18.71 -27.91 -19.46
CA HIS A 877 -17.49 -28.64 -19.06
C HIS A 877 -16.22 -27.80 -19.23
N LEU A 878 -16.35 -26.56 -19.71
CA LEU A 878 -15.28 -25.57 -19.77
C LEU A 878 -15.88 -24.17 -19.52
N LEU A 879 -15.24 -23.39 -18.66
CA LEU A 879 -15.50 -21.95 -18.51
C LEU A 879 -14.26 -21.17 -18.94
N SER A 880 -14.34 -20.57 -20.13
CA SER A 880 -13.29 -19.72 -20.69
C SER A 880 -13.55 -18.26 -20.36
N TYR A 881 -12.61 -17.58 -19.71
CA TYR A 881 -12.71 -16.16 -19.41
C TYR A 881 -11.64 -15.38 -20.18
N PHE A 882 -12.04 -14.41 -21.00
CA PHE A 882 -11.14 -13.47 -21.67
C PHE A 882 -11.27 -12.06 -21.11
N THR A 883 -10.15 -11.34 -21.04
CA THR A 883 -10.13 -9.92 -20.68
C THR A 883 -9.09 -9.14 -21.48
N GLY A 884 -9.36 -7.86 -21.64
CA GLY A 884 -8.48 -6.87 -22.22
C GLY A 884 -8.91 -5.46 -21.87
N ALA A 885 -8.40 -4.48 -22.62
CA ALA A 885 -8.67 -3.08 -22.35
C ALA A 885 -8.59 -2.22 -23.61
N SER A 886 -9.21 -1.06 -23.54
CA SER A 886 -9.12 -0.02 -24.56
C SER A 886 -7.78 0.76 -24.47
N VAL A 887 -7.66 1.80 -25.28
CA VAL A 887 -6.55 2.75 -25.30
C VAL A 887 -6.42 3.51 -23.96
N ALA A 888 -5.21 3.97 -23.64
CA ALA A 888 -4.96 4.79 -22.46
C ALA A 888 -5.49 6.22 -22.68
N GLY A 889 -6.13 6.81 -21.67
CA GLY A 889 -6.59 8.19 -21.76
C GLY A 889 -7.44 8.66 -20.58
N LYS A 890 -8.49 9.42 -20.91
CA LYS A 890 -9.54 9.86 -19.99
C LYS A 890 -10.88 9.39 -20.55
N PRO A 891 -11.33 8.18 -20.19
CA PRO A 891 -12.67 7.74 -20.57
C PRO A 891 -13.70 8.79 -20.13
N PRO A 892 -14.79 8.99 -20.90
CA PRO A 892 -15.72 10.07 -20.63
C PRO A 892 -16.46 9.91 -19.29
N LEU A 893 -16.90 11.03 -18.73
CA LEU A 893 -17.75 11.08 -17.55
C LEU A 893 -19.24 11.21 -17.95
N PRO A 894 -20.18 10.92 -17.03
CA PRO A 894 -21.62 11.13 -17.24
C PRO A 894 -22.02 12.46 -17.88
N SER A 895 -21.37 13.55 -17.47
CA SER A 895 -21.62 14.89 -18.01
C SER A 895 -21.26 15.05 -19.50
N ASP A 896 -20.41 14.18 -20.04
CA ASP A 896 -19.80 14.35 -21.36
C ASP A 896 -20.62 13.67 -22.46
N CYS A 897 -21.15 12.46 -22.20
CA CYS A 897 -21.75 11.62 -23.24
C CYS A 897 -23.24 11.26 -23.02
N GLY A 898 -23.83 11.61 -21.88
CA GLY A 898 -25.24 11.37 -21.58
C GLY A 898 -25.59 9.93 -21.18
N PRO A 899 -26.85 9.69 -20.76
CA PRO A 899 -27.27 8.46 -20.07
C PRO A 899 -27.37 7.21 -20.96
N ASP A 900 -27.25 7.35 -22.28
CA ASP A 900 -27.30 6.22 -23.23
C ASP A 900 -25.90 5.69 -23.61
N TYR A 901 -24.83 6.30 -23.09
CA TYR A 901 -23.45 5.90 -23.37
C TYR A 901 -23.16 4.44 -22.98
N PRO A 902 -23.49 3.95 -21.77
CA PRO A 902 -23.24 2.56 -21.40
C PRO A 902 -23.88 1.56 -22.36
N GLN A 903 -25.17 1.73 -22.69
CA GLN A 903 -25.88 0.81 -23.58
C GLN A 903 -25.28 0.81 -25.00
N ARG A 904 -24.83 1.98 -25.48
CA ARG A 904 -24.17 2.12 -26.79
C ARG A 904 -22.82 1.42 -26.83
N ILE A 905 -21.97 1.57 -25.82
CA ILE A 905 -20.67 0.90 -25.74
C ILE A 905 -20.86 -0.62 -25.60
N GLN A 906 -21.80 -1.07 -24.76
CA GLN A 906 -22.10 -2.49 -24.61
C GLN A 906 -22.54 -3.13 -25.94
N ALA A 907 -23.39 -2.45 -26.73
CA ALA A 907 -23.79 -2.95 -28.04
C ALA A 907 -22.61 -3.05 -29.03
N GLN A 908 -21.69 -2.07 -29.01
CA GLN A 908 -20.45 -2.14 -29.80
C GLN A 908 -19.56 -3.30 -29.35
N TRP A 909 -19.49 -3.54 -28.04
CA TRP A 909 -18.70 -4.61 -27.47
C TRP A 909 -19.19 -5.99 -27.90
N VAL A 910 -20.49 -6.26 -27.83
CA VAL A 910 -21.10 -7.50 -28.33
C VAL A 910 -20.76 -7.76 -29.80
N ALA A 911 -20.87 -6.72 -30.65
CA ALA A 911 -20.50 -6.83 -32.06
C ALA A 911 -19.01 -7.13 -32.25
N LYS A 912 -18.15 -6.49 -31.46
CA LYS A 912 -16.70 -6.69 -31.51
C LYS A 912 -16.28 -8.07 -31.04
N VAL A 913 -16.85 -8.59 -29.95
CA VAL A 913 -16.59 -9.97 -29.46
C VAL A 913 -17.00 -10.98 -30.52
N THR A 914 -18.15 -10.79 -31.17
CA THR A 914 -18.61 -11.67 -32.26
C THR A 914 -17.61 -11.69 -33.41
N GLN A 915 -17.13 -10.52 -33.84
CA GLN A 915 -16.11 -10.42 -34.89
C GLN A 915 -14.79 -11.08 -34.46
N TRP A 916 -14.29 -10.73 -33.27
CA TRP A 916 -13.01 -11.21 -32.76
C TRP A 916 -13.00 -12.73 -32.60
N LEU A 917 -14.08 -13.31 -32.06
CA LEU A 917 -14.21 -14.76 -31.97
C LEU A 917 -14.24 -15.38 -33.37
N GLY A 918 -15.01 -14.83 -34.31
CA GLY A 918 -15.02 -15.32 -35.70
C GLY A 918 -13.64 -15.35 -36.37
N GLU A 919 -12.77 -14.39 -36.05
CA GLU A 919 -11.42 -14.28 -36.59
C GLU A 919 -10.38 -15.15 -35.86
N ASN A 920 -10.61 -15.48 -34.58
CA ASN A 920 -9.57 -16.02 -33.69
C ASN A 920 -9.90 -17.35 -33.00
N TYR A 921 -11.17 -17.76 -32.91
CA TYR A 921 -11.56 -18.96 -32.16
C TYR A 921 -10.78 -20.21 -32.60
N ALA A 922 -10.61 -20.42 -33.91
CA ALA A 922 -9.92 -21.60 -34.45
C ALA A 922 -8.39 -21.56 -34.26
N LYS A 923 -7.81 -20.38 -34.00
CA LYS A 923 -6.39 -20.23 -33.63
C LYS A 923 -6.16 -20.52 -32.14
N PHE A 924 -7.20 -20.32 -31.33
CA PHE A 924 -7.17 -20.60 -29.91
C PHE A 924 -7.61 -22.04 -29.63
N TYR A 925 -8.84 -22.41 -29.95
CA TYR A 925 -9.38 -23.76 -29.80
C TYR A 925 -8.94 -24.63 -30.99
N ASP A 926 -7.75 -25.20 -30.86
CA ASP A 926 -7.00 -25.94 -31.88
C ASP A 926 -7.06 -27.48 -31.70
N GLY A 927 -7.83 -27.96 -30.73
CA GLY A 927 -8.01 -29.37 -30.42
C GLY A 927 -8.65 -30.19 -31.56
N GLY A 928 -8.46 -31.51 -31.51
CA GLY A 928 -8.96 -32.42 -32.56
C GLY A 928 -10.48 -32.40 -32.73
N ALA A 929 -11.21 -32.15 -31.64
CA ALA A 929 -12.66 -32.05 -31.60
C ALA A 929 -13.19 -30.59 -31.62
N ALA A 930 -12.31 -29.60 -31.75
CA ALA A 930 -12.73 -28.20 -31.87
C ALA A 930 -13.57 -27.99 -33.16
N PRO A 931 -14.67 -27.22 -33.09
CA PRO A 931 -15.48 -26.90 -34.26
C PRO A 931 -14.66 -26.29 -35.39
N ARG A 932 -14.91 -26.75 -36.62
CA ARG A 932 -14.21 -26.24 -37.82
C ARG A 932 -14.88 -25.02 -38.45
N THR A 933 -16.07 -24.64 -37.95
CA THR A 933 -16.82 -23.48 -38.40
C THR A 933 -17.24 -22.65 -37.19
N PHE A 934 -17.33 -21.33 -37.37
CA PHE A 934 -17.74 -20.44 -36.29
C PHE A 934 -19.17 -20.70 -35.82
N ALA A 935 -20.07 -21.08 -36.74
CA ALA A 935 -21.42 -21.51 -36.38
C ALA A 935 -21.41 -22.73 -35.44
N GLY A 936 -20.57 -23.73 -35.74
CA GLY A 936 -20.40 -24.88 -34.85
C GLY A 936 -19.81 -24.51 -33.49
N PHE A 937 -18.93 -23.51 -33.43
CA PHE A 937 -18.43 -22.97 -32.16
C PHE A 937 -19.53 -22.30 -31.33
N LEU A 938 -20.42 -21.53 -31.97
CA LEU A 938 -21.58 -20.95 -31.29
C LEU A 938 -22.53 -22.04 -30.76
N ASP A 939 -22.69 -23.15 -31.49
CA ASP A 939 -23.49 -24.28 -31.05
C ASP A 939 -22.91 -24.97 -29.81
N ASP A 940 -21.60 -24.88 -29.59
CA ASP A 940 -20.92 -25.41 -28.40
C ASP A 940 -21.09 -24.55 -27.14
N LEU A 941 -21.51 -23.28 -27.25
CA LEU A 941 -21.83 -22.46 -26.09
C LEU A 941 -23.05 -23.04 -25.35
N VAL A 942 -23.04 -23.12 -24.03
CA VAL A 942 -24.19 -23.58 -23.22
C VAL A 942 -25.18 -22.43 -23.03
N VAL A 943 -26.47 -22.74 -23.13
CA VAL A 943 -27.59 -21.83 -22.87
C VAL A 943 -28.76 -22.63 -22.28
N GLU A 944 -29.60 -22.00 -21.48
CA GLU A 944 -30.87 -22.58 -21.04
C GLU A 944 -32.00 -22.15 -22.00
N GLY A 945 -32.61 -23.12 -22.69
CA GLY A 945 -33.72 -22.91 -23.63
C GLY A 945 -33.40 -23.28 -25.07
N GLU A 946 -34.19 -24.21 -25.63
CA GLU A 946 -33.99 -24.76 -26.99
C GLU A 946 -34.18 -23.73 -28.11
N SER A 947 -34.83 -22.59 -27.85
CA SER A 947 -35.07 -21.52 -28.84
C SER A 947 -33.87 -20.62 -29.08
N ILE A 948 -32.82 -20.68 -28.26
CA ILE A 948 -31.63 -19.81 -28.39
C ILE A 948 -30.62 -20.48 -29.34
N THR A 949 -30.49 -19.95 -30.56
CA THR A 949 -29.65 -20.54 -31.62
C THR A 949 -28.74 -19.52 -32.28
N GLY A 950 -27.62 -19.96 -32.86
CA GLY A 950 -26.71 -19.09 -33.63
C GLY A 950 -26.12 -17.96 -32.77
N PRO A 951 -26.00 -16.72 -33.29
CA PRO A 951 -25.40 -15.59 -32.58
C PRO A 951 -26.06 -15.26 -31.22
N ALA A 952 -27.37 -15.53 -31.08
CA ALA A 952 -28.07 -15.31 -29.81
C ALA A 952 -27.50 -16.15 -28.65
N ARG A 953 -26.80 -17.26 -28.94
CA ARG A 953 -26.10 -18.06 -27.92
C ARG A 953 -24.91 -17.31 -27.32
N LEU A 954 -24.23 -16.48 -28.11
CA LEU A 954 -23.15 -15.61 -27.64
C LEU A 954 -23.69 -14.44 -26.83
N GLU A 955 -24.77 -13.80 -27.28
CA GLU A 955 -25.44 -12.72 -26.53
C GLU A 955 -25.98 -13.19 -25.16
N TRP A 956 -26.29 -14.48 -25.03
CA TRP A 956 -26.69 -15.08 -23.76
C TRP A 956 -25.52 -15.28 -22.78
N GLN A 957 -24.26 -15.29 -23.25
CA GLN A 957 -23.07 -15.38 -22.39
C GLN A 957 -22.87 -14.10 -21.56
N HIS A 958 -21.82 -14.05 -20.76
CA HIS A 958 -21.51 -12.88 -19.94
C HIS A 958 -20.45 -12.02 -20.64
N LEU A 959 -20.82 -10.79 -21.02
CA LEU A 959 -19.96 -9.84 -21.73
C LEU A 959 -20.04 -8.49 -21.01
N ILE A 960 -18.91 -7.89 -20.65
CA ILE A 960 -18.83 -6.58 -19.99
C ILE A 960 -17.91 -5.64 -20.78
N ALA A 961 -18.37 -4.42 -21.03
CA ALA A 961 -17.53 -3.28 -21.34
C ALA A 961 -17.67 -2.22 -20.24
N ASP A 962 -16.63 -2.06 -19.42
CA ASP A 962 -16.69 -1.16 -18.26
C ASP A 962 -16.63 0.30 -18.68
N VAL A 963 -17.73 1.00 -18.43
CA VAL A 963 -17.85 2.44 -18.63
C VAL A 963 -18.04 3.21 -17.33
N GLU A 964 -18.30 2.52 -16.22
CA GLU A 964 -18.47 3.18 -14.93
C GLU A 964 -17.16 3.82 -14.51
N PRO A 965 -17.13 5.12 -14.16
CA PRO A 965 -15.92 5.81 -13.74
C PRO A 965 -15.22 5.15 -12.53
N SER A 966 -15.97 4.43 -11.68
CA SER A 966 -15.42 3.65 -10.57
C SER A 966 -14.69 2.36 -11.00
N ASN A 967 -14.99 1.84 -12.18
CA ASN A 967 -14.45 0.58 -12.68
C ASN A 967 -13.18 0.77 -13.53
N LEU A 968 -12.93 1.99 -14.01
CA LEU A 968 -11.78 2.31 -14.85
C LEU A 968 -10.45 1.94 -14.20
N TYR A 969 -9.61 1.25 -14.97
CA TYR A 969 -8.30 0.81 -14.51
C TYR A 969 -7.30 1.97 -14.47
N VAL A 970 -6.47 2.02 -13.43
CA VAL A 970 -5.50 3.11 -13.20
C VAL A 970 -4.14 2.72 -13.74
N LEU A 971 -3.61 3.52 -14.67
CA LEU A 971 -2.38 3.21 -15.40
C LEU A 971 -1.13 3.82 -14.75
N SER A 972 0.05 3.43 -15.27
CA SER A 972 1.37 3.76 -14.71
C SER A 972 2.33 4.22 -15.79
N GLN A 973 1.96 5.34 -16.41
CA GLN A 973 2.61 5.78 -17.64
C GLN A 973 3.93 6.48 -17.31
N PRO A 974 4.88 6.56 -18.26
CA PRO A 974 6.15 7.24 -18.03
C PRO A 974 5.95 8.64 -17.41
N GLY A 975 6.60 8.89 -16.28
CA GLY A 975 6.52 10.14 -15.52
C GLY A 975 5.28 10.32 -14.64
N SER A 976 4.26 9.47 -14.74
CA SER A 976 3.00 9.62 -13.99
C SER A 976 3.07 9.08 -12.56
N THR A 977 3.99 8.17 -12.25
CA THR A 977 4.13 7.57 -10.90
C THR A 977 4.42 8.62 -9.83
N ALA A 978 5.17 9.68 -10.18
CA ALA A 978 5.46 10.82 -9.32
C ALA A 978 4.25 11.69 -8.97
N LEU A 979 3.13 11.53 -9.69
CA LEU A 979 1.88 12.27 -9.46
C LEU A 979 1.01 11.61 -8.38
N ARG A 980 1.30 10.36 -7.99
CA ARG A 980 0.53 9.60 -7.01
C ARG A 980 0.76 10.18 -5.61
N LEU A 981 -0.31 10.54 -4.93
CA LEU A 981 -0.26 11.05 -3.55
C LEU A 981 -0.10 9.89 -2.56
N GLY A 982 0.71 10.10 -1.52
CA GLY A 982 0.78 9.23 -0.35
C GLY A 982 -0.46 9.33 0.54
N GLN A 983 -0.60 8.40 1.48
CA GLN A 983 -1.83 8.21 2.26
C GLN A 983 -2.22 9.42 3.13
N ALA A 984 -1.25 10.23 3.56
CA ALA A 984 -1.50 11.48 4.31
C ALA A 984 -1.24 12.74 3.46
N GLU A 985 -0.99 12.62 2.15
CA GLU A 985 -0.61 13.74 1.27
C GLU A 985 -1.82 14.40 0.58
N SER A 986 -3.01 14.35 1.20
CA SER A 986 -4.21 15.01 0.69
C SER A 986 -4.11 16.54 0.72
N GLY A 987 -3.18 17.10 1.51
CA GLY A 987 -3.09 18.53 1.80
C GLY A 987 -4.21 19.04 2.73
N VAL A 988 -4.98 18.13 3.35
CA VAL A 988 -6.14 18.45 4.18
C VAL A 988 -6.09 17.64 5.47
N LYS A 989 -6.11 18.35 6.61
CA LYS A 989 -6.20 17.71 7.92
C LYS A 989 -7.46 16.84 8.03
N GLY A 990 -7.29 15.64 8.60
CA GLY A 990 -8.38 14.69 8.82
C GLY A 990 -8.83 13.91 7.58
N LEU A 991 -8.24 14.16 6.40
CA LEU A 991 -8.51 13.42 5.17
C LEU A 991 -7.29 12.61 4.74
N LEU A 992 -7.40 11.29 4.82
CA LEU A 992 -6.40 10.35 4.32
C LEU A 992 -6.88 9.69 3.03
N LEU A 993 -5.96 9.07 2.30
CA LEU A 993 -6.19 8.51 0.97
C LEU A 993 -5.86 7.01 0.97
N CYS A 994 -6.66 6.22 0.29
CA CYS A 994 -6.27 4.85 -0.09
C CYS A 994 -6.79 4.49 -1.49
N GLY A 995 -6.14 3.53 -2.14
CA GLY A 995 -6.50 3.11 -3.50
C GLY A 995 -5.28 2.73 -4.35
N ASP A 996 -5.54 1.97 -5.41
CA ASP A 996 -4.55 1.59 -6.43
C ASP A 996 -3.93 2.77 -7.17
N TRP A 997 -4.49 3.98 -7.03
CA TRP A 997 -4.01 5.26 -7.56
C TRP A 997 -3.08 6.03 -6.62
N THR A 998 -2.98 5.64 -5.35
CA THR A 998 -2.06 6.27 -4.38
C THR A 998 -0.64 5.72 -4.51
N ARG A 999 0.32 6.40 -3.89
CA ARG A 999 1.74 6.00 -3.92
C ARG A 999 1.97 4.75 -3.07
N THR A 1000 2.58 3.74 -3.69
CA THR A 1000 3.07 2.50 -3.07
C THR A 1000 4.41 2.14 -3.68
N ASP A 1001 5.05 1.05 -3.25
CA ASP A 1001 6.30 0.60 -3.88
C ASP A 1001 6.06 -0.08 -5.24
N LEU A 1002 4.82 -0.48 -5.56
CA LEU A 1002 4.47 -1.04 -6.86
C LEU A 1002 4.05 0.05 -7.87
N ASN A 1003 3.27 1.04 -7.42
CA ASN A 1003 2.72 2.11 -8.26
C ASN A 1003 2.02 1.62 -9.53
N CYS A 1004 1.26 0.52 -9.47
CA CYS A 1004 0.45 -0.02 -10.56
C CYS A 1004 -0.97 -0.36 -10.12
N GLY A 1005 -1.88 -0.51 -11.08
CA GLY A 1005 -3.28 -0.88 -10.85
C GLY A 1005 -3.43 -2.36 -10.48
N CYS A 1006 -3.22 -2.76 -9.23
CA CYS A 1006 -3.45 -4.17 -8.86
C CYS A 1006 -3.96 -4.32 -7.43
N VAL A 1007 -4.44 -5.52 -7.12
CA VAL A 1007 -4.94 -5.87 -5.78
C VAL A 1007 -3.87 -5.69 -4.70
N GLU A 1008 -2.62 -6.05 -4.99
CA GLU A 1008 -1.50 -5.86 -4.06
C GLU A 1008 -1.25 -4.38 -3.75
N ALA A 1009 -1.24 -3.52 -4.77
CA ALA A 1009 -1.06 -2.08 -4.59
C ALA A 1009 -2.25 -1.44 -3.86
N ALA A 1010 -3.49 -1.84 -4.20
CA ALA A 1010 -4.69 -1.37 -3.51
C ALA A 1010 -4.67 -1.76 -2.02
N THR A 1011 -4.38 -3.02 -1.71
CA THR A 1011 -4.33 -3.52 -0.34
C THR A 1011 -3.19 -2.89 0.44
N THR A 1012 -2.00 -2.78 -0.16
CA THR A 1012 -0.84 -2.10 0.43
C THR A 1012 -1.18 -0.65 0.79
N SER A 1013 -1.85 0.06 -0.12
CA SER A 1013 -2.33 1.42 0.15
C SER A 1013 -3.31 1.48 1.34
N GLY A 1014 -4.25 0.53 1.41
CA GLY A 1014 -5.19 0.41 2.50
C GLY A 1014 -4.52 0.17 3.86
N MET A 1015 -3.54 -0.74 3.90
CA MET A 1015 -2.70 -1.01 5.08
C MET A 1015 -1.91 0.23 5.50
N LEU A 1016 -1.29 0.94 4.55
CA LEU A 1016 -0.54 2.17 4.86
C LEU A 1016 -1.44 3.28 5.40
N ALA A 1017 -2.69 3.39 4.94
CA ALA A 1017 -3.65 4.37 5.45
C ALA A 1017 -4.09 4.03 6.89
N ALA A 1018 -4.36 2.76 7.19
CA ALA A 1018 -4.61 2.31 8.55
C ALA A 1018 -3.39 2.54 9.47
N ARG A 1019 -2.18 2.30 8.94
CA ARG A 1019 -0.93 2.50 9.69
C ARG A 1019 -0.70 3.98 10.01
N ALA A 1020 -1.02 4.90 9.10
CA ALA A 1020 -0.92 6.34 9.34
C ALA A 1020 -1.84 6.85 10.47
N ILE A 1021 -2.94 6.12 10.75
CA ILE A 1021 -3.91 6.47 11.81
C ILE A 1021 -3.58 5.73 13.12
N SER A 1022 -3.17 4.47 13.02
CA SER A 1022 -3.23 3.53 14.14
C SER A 1022 -1.97 2.72 14.40
N ASN A 1023 -0.98 2.81 13.51
CA ASN A 1023 0.24 2.01 13.47
C ASN A 1023 0.05 0.52 13.19
N GLU A 1024 -1.18 0.09 12.90
CA GLU A 1024 -1.48 -1.26 12.39
C GLU A 1024 -1.85 -1.21 10.89
N PRO A 1025 -1.41 -2.20 10.09
CA PRO A 1025 -0.58 -3.32 10.49
C PRO A 1025 0.87 -2.91 10.77
N ARG A 1026 1.48 -3.52 11.79
CA ARG A 1026 2.88 -3.27 12.18
C ARG A 1026 3.86 -3.44 11.01
N ALA A 1027 3.65 -4.46 10.19
CA ALA A 1027 4.46 -4.77 9.02
C ALA A 1027 3.63 -4.65 7.74
N VAL A 1028 4.20 -4.00 6.74
CA VAL A 1028 3.68 -3.96 5.36
C VAL A 1028 4.83 -4.40 4.48
N TRP A 1029 4.64 -5.49 3.73
CA TRP A 1029 5.68 -5.99 2.84
C TRP A 1029 5.98 -4.98 1.73
N ARG A 1030 7.26 -4.93 1.35
CA ARG A 1030 7.79 -4.04 0.32
C ARG A 1030 8.82 -4.81 -0.52
N PRO A 1031 8.77 -4.73 -1.87
CA PRO A 1031 9.79 -5.33 -2.75
C PRO A 1031 11.19 -4.80 -2.44
N GLY A 1032 11.28 -3.49 -2.19
CA GLY A 1032 12.51 -2.81 -1.84
C GLY A 1032 13.44 -2.52 -3.03
N PHE A 1033 12.95 -2.37 -4.26
CA PHE A 1033 13.73 -1.87 -5.39
C PHE A 1033 12.87 -1.08 -6.36
#